data_AF-A0A5E4IUT6-F1
#
_entry.id   AF-A0A5E4IUT6-F1
#
_cell.length_a   1.000
_cell.length_b   1.000
_cell.length_c   1.000
_cell.angle_alpha   90.00
_cell.angle_beta   90.00
_cell.angle_gamma   90.00
#
_symmetry.space_group_name_H-M   'P 1'
#
loop_
_entity.id
_entity.type
_entity.pdbx_description
1 polymer ?
#
loop_
_entity_poly.entity_id
_entity_poly.type
_entity_poly.pdbx_seq_one_letter_code
_entity_poly.pdbx_strand_id
1 'polypeptide(L)'
;MLELLALLVVALMVFVPGILLSFALLKGVAFSRMDKAMLGVVLGVVLLPIMSFLETGMLGIQFSGMLVVVNVLLLTFAGLIALYQQKQLQHLHVKMPKLEVTPQKAQAWVFENWVAVAIVVIVVSAFYVRFATAEATNFFEFDPYYYNKLAEKLVVNGNLPMYTQESYYPEQAFQHFAPISYNLVASWYSLFQLVSSSAYSKDALILTAGFYPPLVAALSCFLAFLIMREEYNKYLALIPAAFLAFTPQIIVKTAAGVSEQQPWGMFAAILVFAAYLLAMGRKSNRLAVLAGIAAAASVLGSQQYIWPVLVVALYIALQSLLDFIAGQSDEKDALLNGAFVVATAVSSFVLSAYQAGTLTPYLSSQLLVLLSCYAFSLALVGLQKFVRFASGRERALWAGGVTLVALVAVLLSPLGSVTLGYVAATTKFAKSWAPLGMTIQEEGASPDISTFGSYFGVLGNFAIQILAAVAFLAALLAILTLLKRGHGKYAAALAVFAGAFVFLNAQIDGILSSLASATGNADVVSAVQFFSGNDVFLYMVIAIFSVAITYLFAEKKNRMLLFFVIAFFPVAYVGFNKVKYVFHLGIALCFLAGFILGELLRAFEEGNRVFKISQDEAFVSKSALVLLMCIGAIMVFQQFQYVKPTMDQLGGTRIPDDWTSTFVWMRTNLPKDARVTSWWDYGHWTTFLGERNTVLDPNNAFSNFDQGVARSFVNGGANNLYDRMSYHASDYVMVDWELIQKWGALVFLSGSCDSSMSPVCPKTADIADWKAGPGRSAYETEHSFEYLTIVGQCPSSVSPVQMAALQSSFGATYCAGKDEMILLTRTGLDANYSRKFKIQGNENFIGLSQLDANVSYLFPYSETQFVNINPDLSPYGMKSGIADAAFVRLFFLESLPGFEKVYSSPNNLVKIYKYAGAGK
;
A
#
# COMPACT_ATOMS: atom_id res chain seq x y z
N MET A 1 -17.26 24.55 -11.88
CA MET A 1 -16.59 24.96 -13.15
C MET A 1 -15.40 25.90 -12.90
N LEU A 2 -15.57 27.01 -12.17
CA LEU A 2 -14.47 27.95 -11.83
C LEU A 2 -13.32 27.28 -11.07
N GLU A 3 -13.61 26.43 -10.08
CA GLU A 3 -12.58 25.71 -9.31
C GLU A 3 -11.78 24.73 -10.18
N LEU A 4 -12.44 24.03 -11.12
CA LEU A 4 -11.77 23.16 -12.08
C LEU A 4 -10.84 23.95 -13.03
N LEU A 5 -11.27 25.15 -13.45
CA LEU A 5 -10.42 26.05 -14.24
C LEU A 5 -9.19 26.51 -13.43
N ALA A 6 -9.37 26.84 -12.15
CA ALA A 6 -8.27 27.21 -11.27
C ALA A 6 -7.28 26.03 -11.09
N LEU A 7 -7.77 24.81 -10.87
CA LEU A 7 -6.92 23.60 -10.81
C LEU A 7 -6.14 23.37 -12.11
N LEU A 8 -6.76 23.62 -13.28
CA LEU A 8 -6.07 23.53 -14.56
C LEU A 8 -4.92 24.54 -14.66
N VAL A 9 -5.14 25.78 -14.22
CA VAL A 9 -4.09 26.82 -14.19
C VAL A 9 -2.96 26.41 -13.25
N VAL A 10 -3.28 25.89 -12.06
CA VAL A 10 -2.28 25.35 -11.11
C VAL A 10 -1.47 24.24 -11.77
N ALA A 11 -2.13 23.29 -12.42
CA ALA A 11 -1.46 22.20 -13.13
C ALA A 11 -0.50 22.75 -14.21
N LEU A 12 -0.91 23.77 -14.99
CA LEU A 12 -0.03 24.41 -15.97
C LEU A 12 1.18 25.12 -15.31
N MET A 13 0.97 25.81 -14.19
CA MET A 13 2.06 26.45 -13.42
C MET A 13 3.09 25.43 -12.93
N VAL A 14 2.67 24.20 -12.62
CA VAL A 14 3.57 23.11 -12.20
C VAL A 14 4.22 22.40 -13.41
N PHE A 15 3.46 22.18 -14.49
CA PHE A 15 3.91 21.36 -15.63
C PHE A 15 4.88 22.11 -16.54
N VAL A 16 4.63 23.40 -16.83
CA VAL A 16 5.45 24.18 -17.76
C VAL A 16 6.93 24.26 -17.34
N PRO A 17 7.27 24.59 -16.07
CA PRO A 17 8.66 24.59 -15.63
C PRO A 17 9.34 23.23 -15.80
N GLY A 18 8.64 22.15 -15.44
CA GLY A 18 9.13 20.78 -15.58
C GLY A 18 9.37 20.39 -17.05
N ILE A 19 8.48 20.79 -17.96
CA ILE A 19 8.65 20.61 -19.42
C ILE A 19 9.92 21.30 -19.91
N LEU A 20 10.13 22.57 -19.57
CA LEU A 20 11.32 23.32 -19.99
C LEU A 20 12.61 22.61 -19.51
N LEU A 21 12.63 22.18 -18.24
CA LEU A 21 13.74 21.44 -17.65
C LEU A 21 13.98 20.09 -18.33
N SER A 22 12.92 19.34 -18.64
CA SER A 22 13.04 18.05 -19.34
C SER A 22 13.67 18.19 -20.72
N PHE A 23 13.28 19.21 -21.49
CA PHE A 23 13.87 19.45 -22.82
C PHE A 23 15.38 19.75 -22.73
N ALA A 24 15.82 20.49 -21.70
CA ALA A 24 17.23 20.75 -21.45
C ALA A 24 17.98 19.51 -20.92
N LEU A 25 17.43 18.84 -19.91
CA LEU A 25 18.01 17.66 -19.27
C LEU A 25 18.20 16.52 -20.28
N LEU A 26 17.19 16.29 -21.13
CA LEU A 26 17.15 15.19 -22.08
C LEU A 26 17.58 15.61 -23.51
N LYS A 27 18.36 16.69 -23.66
CA LYS A 27 19.03 17.00 -24.93
C LYS A 27 19.91 15.83 -25.39
N GLY A 28 19.82 15.50 -26.67
CA GLY A 28 20.57 14.39 -27.28
C GLY A 28 20.08 12.99 -26.89
N VAL A 29 19.16 12.85 -25.93
CA VAL A 29 18.51 11.57 -25.65
C VAL A 29 17.44 11.32 -26.72
N ALA A 30 17.46 10.10 -27.27
CA ALA A 30 16.55 9.63 -28.32
C ALA A 30 15.11 9.46 -27.80
N PHE A 31 14.44 10.58 -27.56
CA PHE A 31 13.05 10.66 -27.15
C PHE A 31 12.28 11.55 -28.10
N SER A 32 11.02 11.19 -28.32
CA SER A 32 10.09 12.08 -29.03
C SER A 32 9.87 13.37 -28.22
N ARG A 33 9.35 14.41 -28.88
CA ARG A 33 8.99 15.65 -28.17
C ARG A 33 7.90 15.40 -27.11
N MET A 34 6.97 14.50 -27.40
CA MET A 34 5.92 14.10 -26.47
C MET A 34 6.49 13.38 -25.24
N ASP A 35 7.44 12.46 -25.42
CA ASP A 35 8.08 11.78 -24.29
C ASP A 35 8.77 12.79 -23.36
N LYS A 36 9.48 13.77 -23.95
CA LYS A 36 10.14 14.84 -23.18
C LYS A 36 9.12 15.72 -22.46
N ALA A 37 8.01 16.06 -23.10
CA ALA A 37 6.94 16.83 -22.46
C ALA A 37 6.32 16.06 -21.28
N MET A 38 5.98 14.78 -21.45
CA MET A 38 5.41 13.94 -20.39
C MET A 38 6.39 13.70 -19.23
N LEU A 39 7.66 13.42 -19.52
CA LEU A 39 8.72 13.39 -18.50
C LEU A 39 8.91 14.76 -17.83
N GLY A 40 8.59 15.84 -18.53
CA GLY A 40 8.56 17.19 -17.98
C GLY A 40 7.43 17.41 -16.99
N VAL A 41 6.23 16.89 -17.27
CA VAL A 41 5.12 16.87 -16.30
C VAL A 41 5.54 16.13 -15.03
N VAL A 42 6.18 14.96 -15.18
CA VAL A 42 6.76 14.20 -14.05
C VAL A 42 7.76 15.05 -13.26
N LEU A 43 8.71 15.72 -13.93
CA LEU A 43 9.69 16.58 -13.25
C LEU A 43 9.04 17.76 -12.52
N GLY A 44 8.00 18.37 -13.08
CA GLY A 44 7.26 19.46 -12.43
C GLY A 44 6.61 19.01 -11.13
N VAL A 45 5.91 17.86 -11.18
CA VAL A 45 5.25 17.24 -10.01
C VAL A 45 6.24 16.84 -8.93
N VAL A 46 7.46 16.45 -9.29
CA VAL A 46 8.50 16.00 -8.36
C VAL A 46 9.32 17.16 -7.77
N LEU A 47 9.81 18.08 -8.61
CA LEU A 47 10.80 19.07 -8.17
C LEU A 47 10.20 20.17 -7.31
N LEU A 48 8.98 20.62 -7.59
CA LEU A 48 8.34 21.70 -6.83
C LEU A 48 8.15 21.37 -5.33
N PRO A 49 7.57 20.21 -4.95
CA PRO A 49 7.46 19.88 -3.53
C PRO A 49 8.81 19.55 -2.89
N ILE A 50 9.80 19.02 -3.64
CA ILE A 50 11.16 18.82 -3.12
C ILE A 50 11.80 20.17 -2.74
N MET A 51 11.71 21.18 -3.62
CA MET A 51 12.24 22.52 -3.32
C MET A 51 11.56 23.13 -2.10
N SER A 52 10.22 23.10 -2.09
CA SER A 52 9.42 23.65 -0.98
C SER A 52 9.76 22.95 0.35
N PHE A 53 9.97 21.63 0.34
CA PHE A 53 10.43 20.91 1.52
C PHE A 53 11.86 21.30 1.94
N LEU A 54 12.82 21.37 1.01
CA LEU A 54 14.20 21.72 1.35
C LEU A 54 14.29 23.12 1.97
N GLU A 55 13.53 24.06 1.45
CA GLU A 55 13.48 25.43 1.98
C GLU A 55 12.85 25.49 3.36
N THR A 56 11.74 24.77 3.56
CA THR A 56 10.95 24.89 4.78
C THR A 56 11.41 23.95 5.89
N GLY A 57 11.64 22.69 5.55
CA GLY A 57 12.05 21.64 6.48
C GLY A 57 13.55 21.60 6.76
N MET A 58 14.41 22.15 5.89
CA MET A 58 15.88 22.12 6.08
C MET A 58 16.51 23.50 6.26
N LEU A 59 16.04 24.52 5.54
CA LEU A 59 16.61 25.88 5.63
C LEU A 59 15.88 26.80 6.60
N GLY A 60 14.75 26.36 7.17
CA GLY A 60 13.97 27.15 8.14
C GLY A 60 13.20 28.32 7.55
N ILE A 61 12.99 28.34 6.23
CA ILE A 61 12.16 29.35 5.55
C ILE A 61 10.68 29.05 5.87
N GLN A 62 9.88 30.05 6.20
CA GLN A 62 8.45 29.82 6.43
C GLN A 62 7.73 29.49 5.11
N PHE A 63 6.92 28.44 5.13
CA PHE A 63 6.06 28.06 4.01
C PHE A 63 5.05 29.19 3.73
N SER A 64 4.91 29.56 2.47
CA SER A 64 3.91 30.54 2.03
C SER A 64 3.57 30.36 0.55
N GLY A 65 2.40 30.84 0.11
CA GLY A 65 2.05 30.80 -1.32
C GLY A 65 3.04 31.55 -2.21
N MET A 66 3.64 32.64 -1.71
CA MET A 66 4.67 33.37 -2.46
C MET A 66 5.98 32.58 -2.59
N LEU A 67 6.36 31.79 -1.58
CA LEU A 67 7.51 30.87 -1.71
C LEU A 67 7.28 29.89 -2.85
N VAL A 68 6.08 29.31 -2.95
CA VAL A 68 5.74 28.38 -4.03
C VAL A 68 5.79 29.06 -5.40
N VAL A 69 5.31 30.30 -5.52
CA VAL A 69 5.43 31.09 -6.77
C VAL A 69 6.90 31.34 -7.13
N VAL A 70 7.73 31.70 -6.15
CA VAL A 70 9.17 31.88 -6.36
C VAL A 70 9.80 30.58 -6.87
N ASN A 71 9.44 29.42 -6.32
CA ASN A 71 9.94 28.13 -6.78
C ASN A 71 9.52 27.80 -8.21
N VAL A 72 8.26 28.07 -8.58
CA VAL A 72 7.77 27.94 -9.96
C VAL A 72 8.59 28.82 -10.91
N LEU A 73 8.86 30.08 -10.53
CA LEU A 73 9.66 31.01 -11.32
C LEU A 73 11.12 30.56 -11.42
N LEU A 74 11.74 30.12 -10.33
CA LEU A 74 13.13 29.62 -10.32
C LEU A 74 13.29 28.40 -11.23
N LEU A 75 12.36 27.43 -11.17
CA LEU A 75 12.36 26.28 -12.07
C LEU A 75 12.19 26.69 -13.53
N THR A 76 11.30 27.66 -13.79
CA THR A 76 11.07 28.21 -15.14
C THR A 76 12.33 28.86 -15.69
N PHE A 77 12.95 29.76 -14.92
CA PHE A 77 14.18 30.45 -15.33
C PHE A 77 15.35 29.47 -15.49
N ALA A 78 15.51 28.50 -14.58
CA ALA A 78 16.52 27.46 -14.72
C ALA A 78 16.36 26.67 -16.02
N GLY A 79 15.13 26.28 -16.37
CA GLY A 79 14.81 25.64 -17.65
C GLY A 79 15.17 26.53 -18.85
N LEU A 80 14.73 27.78 -18.86
CA LEU A 80 15.01 28.73 -19.96
C LEU A 80 16.50 29.02 -20.13
N ILE A 81 17.23 29.25 -19.03
CA ILE A 81 18.68 29.48 -19.04
C ILE A 81 19.41 28.25 -19.56
N ALA A 82 19.05 27.05 -19.09
CA ALA A 82 19.66 25.81 -19.56
C ALA A 82 19.39 25.60 -21.06
N LEU A 83 18.18 25.87 -21.54
CA LEU A 83 17.84 25.81 -22.96
C LEU A 83 18.60 26.85 -23.79
N TYR A 84 18.79 28.06 -23.26
CA TYR A 84 19.60 29.11 -23.90
C TYR A 84 21.06 28.69 -24.04
N GLN A 85 21.69 28.30 -22.94
CA GLN A 85 23.09 27.85 -22.91
C GLN A 85 23.33 26.65 -23.82
N GLN A 86 22.35 25.74 -23.90
CA GLN A 86 22.41 24.59 -24.78
C GLN A 86 21.99 24.89 -26.23
N LYS A 87 21.71 26.15 -26.60
CA LYS A 87 21.26 26.58 -27.93
C LYS A 87 20.00 25.84 -28.42
N GLN A 88 19.07 25.55 -27.52
CA GLN A 88 17.83 24.82 -27.81
C GLN A 88 16.56 25.68 -27.86
N LEU A 89 16.63 26.96 -27.46
CA LEU A 89 15.47 27.86 -27.52
C LEU A 89 14.86 27.99 -28.92
N GLN A 90 15.69 27.92 -29.97
CA GLN A 90 15.22 27.95 -31.36
C GLN A 90 14.40 26.71 -31.73
N HIS A 91 14.61 25.58 -31.03
CA HIS A 91 13.88 24.34 -31.25
C HIS A 91 12.56 24.26 -30.44
N LEU A 92 12.33 25.19 -29.51
CA LEU A 92 11.04 25.36 -28.81
C LEU A 92 10.03 26.18 -29.61
N HIS A 93 10.47 26.97 -30.60
CA HIS A 93 9.56 27.61 -31.54
C HIS A 93 8.84 26.54 -32.35
N VAL A 94 7.63 26.20 -31.91
CA VAL A 94 6.66 25.54 -32.76
C VAL A 94 6.34 26.56 -33.84
N LYS A 95 6.85 26.36 -35.06
CA LYS A 95 6.18 26.94 -36.23
C LYS A 95 4.78 26.35 -36.19
N MET A 96 3.81 27.11 -35.65
CA MET A 96 2.40 26.76 -35.70
C MET A 96 2.12 26.48 -37.17
N PRO A 97 1.90 25.22 -37.57
CA PRO A 97 1.51 24.98 -38.95
C PRO A 97 0.27 25.83 -39.18
N LYS A 98 0.15 26.48 -40.34
CA LYS A 98 -1.13 27.06 -40.75
C LYS A 98 -2.11 25.89 -40.75
N LEU A 99 -2.93 25.82 -39.70
CA LEU A 99 -3.81 24.70 -39.40
C LEU A 99 -4.99 24.79 -40.36
N GLU A 100 -4.77 24.39 -41.61
CA GLU A 100 -5.85 23.88 -42.45
C GLU A 100 -6.18 22.47 -41.93
N VAL A 101 -6.91 22.39 -40.82
CA VAL A 101 -7.43 21.14 -40.28
C VAL A 101 -8.61 20.71 -41.14
N THR A 102 -8.33 20.10 -42.30
CA THR A 102 -9.35 19.32 -42.98
C THR A 102 -9.49 17.98 -42.25
N PRO A 103 -10.72 17.42 -42.13
CA PRO A 103 -10.94 16.12 -41.50
C PRO A 103 -10.02 15.01 -42.07
N GLN A 104 -9.71 15.07 -43.37
CA GLN A 104 -8.82 14.13 -44.06
C GLN A 104 -7.35 14.25 -43.59
N LYS A 105 -6.80 15.47 -43.47
CA LYS A 105 -5.43 15.69 -42.98
C LYS A 105 -5.31 15.29 -41.50
N ALA A 106 -6.34 15.57 -40.69
CA ALA A 106 -6.39 15.15 -39.30
C ALA A 106 -6.44 13.62 -39.15
N GLN A 107 -7.30 12.97 -39.94
CA GLN A 107 -7.40 11.50 -39.95
C GLN A 107 -6.08 10.85 -40.36
N ALA A 108 -5.42 11.32 -41.43
CA ALA A 108 -4.12 10.83 -41.86
C ALA A 108 -3.05 10.98 -40.75
N TRP A 109 -2.98 12.15 -40.11
CA TRP A 109 -2.04 12.39 -39.01
C TRP A 109 -2.29 11.46 -37.81
N VAL A 110 -3.56 11.23 -37.45
CA VAL A 110 -3.93 10.29 -36.38
C VAL A 110 -3.51 8.87 -36.74
N PHE A 111 -3.74 8.41 -37.97
CA PHE A 111 -3.30 7.08 -38.40
C PHE A 111 -1.77 6.92 -38.34
N GLU A 112 -1.00 7.95 -38.68
CA GLU A 112 0.47 7.92 -38.59
C GLU A 112 0.97 7.92 -37.13
N ASN A 113 0.24 8.59 -36.23
CA ASN A 113 0.65 8.82 -34.84
C ASN A 113 -0.23 8.09 -33.82
N TRP A 114 -0.95 7.04 -34.23
CA TRP A 114 -2.02 6.44 -33.43
C TRP A 114 -1.55 5.90 -32.08
N VAL A 115 -0.30 5.40 -31.98
CA VAL A 115 0.27 4.93 -30.70
C VAL A 115 0.44 6.08 -29.72
N ALA A 116 0.89 7.24 -30.20
CA ALA A 116 1.04 8.44 -29.38
C ALA A 116 -0.32 8.98 -28.94
N VAL A 117 -1.31 8.94 -29.82
CA VAL A 117 -2.70 9.28 -29.48
C VAL A 117 -3.27 8.30 -28.46
N ALA A 118 -3.08 7.00 -28.67
CA ALA A 118 -3.59 5.95 -27.78
C ALA A 118 -3.03 6.06 -26.36
N ILE A 119 -1.72 6.33 -26.20
CA ILE A 119 -1.16 6.52 -24.85
C ILE A 119 -1.71 7.78 -24.18
N VAL A 120 -1.93 8.88 -24.92
CA VAL A 120 -2.57 10.08 -24.38
C VAL A 120 -4.00 9.77 -23.93
N VAL A 121 -4.77 9.03 -24.73
CA VAL A 121 -6.12 8.59 -24.34
C VAL A 121 -6.07 7.73 -23.08
N ILE A 122 -5.14 6.76 -22.99
CA ILE A 122 -5.00 5.93 -21.78
C ILE A 122 -4.68 6.78 -20.55
N VAL A 123 -3.74 7.72 -20.64
CA VAL A 123 -3.35 8.62 -19.55
C VAL A 123 -4.53 9.50 -19.12
N VAL A 124 -5.25 10.09 -20.07
CA VAL A 124 -6.42 10.93 -19.79
C VAL A 124 -7.56 10.11 -19.18
N SER A 125 -7.82 8.91 -19.71
CA SER A 125 -8.82 7.99 -19.15
C SER A 125 -8.45 7.53 -17.73
N ALA A 126 -7.17 7.25 -17.48
CA ALA A 126 -6.69 6.87 -16.15
C ALA A 126 -6.95 7.98 -15.13
N PHE A 127 -6.68 9.24 -15.50
CA PHE A 127 -7.01 10.40 -14.68
C PHE A 127 -8.53 10.53 -14.50
N TYR A 128 -9.30 10.52 -15.59
CA TYR A 128 -10.74 10.75 -15.58
C TYR A 128 -11.51 9.77 -14.71
N VAL A 129 -11.23 8.46 -14.85
CA VAL A 129 -11.88 7.41 -14.04
C VAL A 129 -11.68 7.66 -12.54
N ARG A 130 -10.48 8.07 -12.13
CA ARG A 130 -10.12 8.29 -10.73
C ARG A 130 -10.57 9.65 -10.21
N PHE A 131 -10.65 10.65 -11.07
CA PHE A 131 -11.10 12.00 -10.71
C PHE A 131 -12.63 12.09 -10.62
N ALA A 132 -13.37 11.08 -11.06
CA ALA A 132 -14.83 11.04 -10.97
C ALA A 132 -15.36 11.13 -9.52
N THR A 133 -14.54 10.85 -8.51
CA THR A 133 -14.89 10.99 -7.08
C THR A 133 -14.50 12.35 -6.48
N ALA A 134 -13.92 13.28 -7.26
CA ALA A 134 -13.37 14.53 -6.75
C ALA A 134 -14.40 15.53 -6.20
N GLU A 135 -15.68 15.38 -6.55
CA GLU A 135 -16.77 16.19 -5.98
C GLU A 135 -17.07 15.84 -4.52
N ALA A 136 -16.44 14.80 -3.97
CA ALA A 136 -16.58 14.47 -2.55
C ALA A 136 -15.95 15.56 -1.67
N THR A 137 -16.70 16.02 -0.67
CA THR A 137 -16.24 16.96 0.37
C THR A 137 -15.51 16.25 1.52
N ASN A 138 -15.24 14.96 1.37
CA ASN A 138 -14.55 14.13 2.34
C ASN A 138 -13.61 13.14 1.63
N PHE A 139 -12.55 12.72 2.32
CA PHE A 139 -11.66 11.66 1.85
C PHE A 139 -12.26 10.28 2.15
N PHE A 140 -11.80 9.28 1.39
CA PHE A 140 -12.00 7.88 1.71
C PHE A 140 -10.97 7.45 2.77
N GLU A 141 -11.27 6.39 3.53
CA GLU A 141 -10.37 5.82 4.54
C GLU A 141 -9.99 6.80 5.69
N PHE A 142 -9.11 6.38 6.59
CA PHE A 142 -8.71 7.15 7.77
C PHE A 142 -7.45 7.99 7.52
N ASP A 143 -6.46 7.43 6.82
CA ASP A 143 -5.11 7.97 6.66
C ASP A 143 -5.03 9.30 5.87
N PRO A 144 -5.83 9.53 4.80
CA PRO A 144 -5.76 10.80 4.08
C PRO A 144 -5.96 12.03 4.96
N TYR A 145 -6.78 11.92 6.01
CA TYR A 145 -7.03 13.01 6.94
C TYR A 145 -5.79 13.44 7.72
N TYR A 146 -4.90 12.48 8.04
CA TYR A 146 -3.64 12.78 8.71
C TYR A 146 -2.70 13.59 7.82
N TYR A 147 -2.42 13.12 6.61
CA TYR A 147 -1.50 13.79 5.69
C TYR A 147 -2.01 15.17 5.28
N ASN A 148 -3.33 15.32 5.11
CA ASN A 148 -3.93 16.61 4.82
C ASN A 148 -3.97 17.54 6.03
N LYS A 149 -4.00 17.03 7.27
CA LYS A 149 -3.76 17.85 8.47
C LYS A 149 -2.35 18.42 8.49
N LEU A 150 -1.34 17.65 8.05
CA LEU A 150 0.04 18.15 7.92
C LEU A 150 0.13 19.26 6.86
N ALA A 151 -0.53 19.08 5.71
CA ALA A 151 -0.62 20.11 4.67
C ALA A 151 -1.35 21.37 5.18
N GLU A 152 -2.46 21.21 5.91
CA GLU A 152 -3.17 22.31 6.58
C GLU A 152 -2.23 23.09 7.51
N LYS A 153 -1.48 22.40 8.38
CA LYS A 153 -0.53 23.05 9.29
C LYS A 153 0.53 23.86 8.55
N LEU A 154 1.11 23.31 7.47
CA LEU A 154 2.09 24.04 6.66
C LEU A 154 1.49 25.31 6.05
N VAL A 155 0.29 25.20 5.47
CA VAL A 155 -0.36 26.33 4.80
C VAL A 155 -0.78 27.42 5.80
N VAL A 156 -1.33 27.03 6.95
CA VAL A 156 -1.91 27.96 7.93
C VAL A 156 -0.82 28.54 8.85
N ASN A 157 0.10 27.71 9.33
CA ASN A 157 1.10 28.12 10.33
C ASN A 157 2.45 28.49 9.70
N GLY A 158 2.68 28.14 8.43
CA GLY A 158 3.96 28.33 7.74
C GLY A 158 5.06 27.36 8.16
N ASN A 159 4.81 26.48 9.12
CA ASN A 159 5.75 25.45 9.57
C ASN A 159 5.02 24.20 10.08
N LEU A 160 5.77 23.10 10.18
CA LEU A 160 5.29 21.87 10.81
C LEU A 160 6.19 21.59 12.02
N PRO A 161 5.63 21.57 13.25
CA PRO A 161 6.41 21.18 14.41
C PRO A 161 6.73 19.68 14.39
N MET A 162 7.87 19.30 14.98
CA MET A 162 8.28 17.90 15.05
C MET A 162 7.33 17.03 15.87
N TYR A 163 6.77 17.61 16.93
CA TYR A 163 5.92 16.91 17.89
C TYR A 163 4.60 17.65 18.08
N THR A 164 3.53 16.90 18.34
CA THR A 164 2.18 17.43 18.63
C THR A 164 1.60 16.78 19.88
N GLN A 165 0.74 17.50 20.59
CA GLN A 165 -0.10 16.98 21.69
C GLN A 165 -1.58 16.85 21.31
N GLU A 166 -1.88 17.00 20.00
CA GLU A 166 -3.22 16.79 19.45
C GLU A 166 -3.68 15.33 19.58
N SER A 167 -2.75 14.38 19.62
CA SER A 167 -2.98 12.96 19.92
C SER A 167 -2.01 12.43 20.99
N TYR A 168 -2.40 11.36 21.68
CA TYR A 168 -1.60 10.62 22.65
C TYR A 168 -1.11 11.36 23.91
N TYR A 169 -1.69 12.50 24.25
CA TYR A 169 -1.33 13.20 25.50
C TYR A 169 -1.44 12.26 26.72
N PRO A 170 -0.51 12.32 27.71
CA PRO A 170 0.53 13.33 27.91
C PRO A 170 1.77 13.19 27.03
N GLU A 171 1.87 12.10 26.25
CA GLU A 171 2.95 11.92 25.29
C GLU A 171 2.79 12.87 24.10
N GLN A 172 3.85 12.98 23.29
CA GLN A 172 3.82 13.78 22.08
C GLN A 172 3.96 12.89 20.84
N ALA A 173 3.03 13.03 19.90
CA ALA A 173 3.09 12.33 18.62
C ALA A 173 4.12 12.99 17.71
N PHE A 174 5.00 12.17 17.13
CA PHE A 174 5.95 12.61 16.10
C PHE A 174 5.23 12.91 14.78
N GLN A 175 5.64 13.96 14.05
CA GLN A 175 4.97 14.39 12.80
C GLN A 175 5.90 14.48 11.56
N HIS A 176 7.22 14.41 11.73
CA HIS A 176 8.19 14.57 10.64
C HIS A 176 8.34 13.28 9.78
N PHE A 177 7.24 12.82 9.18
CA PHE A 177 7.24 11.73 8.20
C PHE A 177 7.68 12.20 6.81
N ALA A 178 7.78 11.27 5.84
CA ALA A 178 8.22 11.55 4.47
C ALA A 178 7.51 12.79 3.86
N PRO A 179 8.25 13.86 3.54
CA PRO A 179 7.66 15.20 3.36
C PRO A 179 6.96 15.50 2.05
N ILE A 180 7.23 14.76 0.98
CA ILE A 180 6.87 15.23 -0.36
C ILE A 180 5.36 15.24 -0.63
N SER A 181 4.59 14.27 -0.12
CA SER A 181 3.15 14.20 -0.41
C SER A 181 2.38 15.39 0.18
N TYR A 182 2.59 15.72 1.46
CA TYR A 182 1.90 16.86 2.08
C TYR A 182 2.46 18.21 1.61
N ASN A 183 3.75 18.30 1.25
CA ASN A 183 4.31 19.51 0.61
C ASN A 183 3.74 19.72 -0.80
N LEU A 184 3.46 18.65 -1.54
CA LEU A 184 2.79 18.71 -2.84
C LEU A 184 1.39 19.29 -2.68
N VAL A 185 0.58 18.73 -1.78
CA VAL A 185 -0.76 19.23 -1.50
C VAL A 185 -0.72 20.69 -1.04
N ALA A 186 0.15 21.05 -0.09
CA ALA A 186 0.30 22.42 0.40
C ALA A 186 0.67 23.40 -0.73
N SER A 187 1.59 23.00 -1.61
CA SER A 187 2.01 23.82 -2.76
C SER A 187 0.87 24.04 -3.75
N TRP A 188 0.16 22.96 -4.09
CA TRP A 188 -0.96 23.01 -5.03
C TRP A 188 -2.12 23.84 -4.49
N TYR A 189 -2.46 23.65 -3.21
CA TYR A 189 -3.49 24.44 -2.55
C TYR A 189 -3.13 25.92 -2.48
N SER A 190 -1.88 26.26 -2.17
CA SER A 190 -1.45 27.66 -2.10
C SER A 190 -1.50 28.35 -3.47
N LEU A 191 -1.12 27.65 -4.55
CA LEU A 191 -1.31 28.16 -5.91
C LEU A 191 -2.79 28.28 -6.27
N PHE A 192 -3.62 27.32 -5.85
CA PHE A 192 -5.06 27.37 -6.06
C PHE A 192 -5.69 28.61 -5.39
N GLN A 193 -5.32 28.91 -4.15
CA GLN A 193 -5.78 30.11 -3.44
C GLN A 193 -5.40 31.39 -4.18
N LEU A 194 -4.16 31.48 -4.68
CA LEU A 194 -3.70 32.65 -5.44
C LEU A 194 -4.48 32.82 -6.75
N VAL A 195 -4.70 31.74 -7.49
CA VAL A 195 -5.42 31.77 -8.78
C VAL A 195 -6.91 32.08 -8.58
N SER A 196 -7.53 31.49 -7.56
CA SER A 196 -8.95 31.67 -7.25
C SER A 196 -9.24 32.93 -6.44
N SER A 197 -8.22 33.60 -5.90
CA SER A 197 -8.35 34.72 -4.96
C SER A 197 -9.24 34.39 -3.76
N SER A 198 -9.15 33.16 -3.26
CA SER A 198 -9.97 32.65 -2.16
C SER A 198 -9.24 32.64 -0.82
N ALA A 199 -10.01 32.81 0.26
CA ALA A 199 -9.52 32.60 1.62
C ALA A 199 -9.32 31.10 1.91
N TYR A 200 -8.68 30.79 3.04
CA TYR A 200 -8.52 29.39 3.46
C TYR A 200 -9.89 28.71 3.65
N SER A 201 -10.07 27.58 2.97
CA SER A 201 -11.22 26.69 3.09
C SER A 201 -10.75 25.23 3.11
N LYS A 202 -11.27 24.46 4.06
CA LYS A 202 -10.99 23.03 4.19
C LYS A 202 -11.53 22.24 2.99
N ASP A 203 -12.67 22.64 2.44
CA ASP A 203 -13.26 22.00 1.26
C ASP A 203 -12.37 22.18 0.02
N ALA A 204 -11.78 23.38 -0.14
CA ALA A 204 -10.82 23.64 -1.21
C ALA A 204 -9.50 22.86 -1.01
N LEU A 205 -9.07 22.66 0.24
CA LEU A 205 -7.93 21.79 0.55
C LEU A 205 -8.22 20.35 0.16
N ILE A 206 -9.40 19.83 0.49
CA ILE A 206 -9.84 18.46 0.11
C ILE A 206 -9.88 18.30 -1.41
N LEU A 207 -10.49 19.26 -2.12
CA LEU A 207 -10.56 19.25 -3.59
C LEU A 207 -9.17 19.25 -4.24
N THR A 208 -8.28 20.12 -3.78
CA THR A 208 -6.91 20.21 -4.33
C THR A 208 -6.07 18.97 -4.00
N ALA A 209 -6.22 18.42 -2.80
CA ALA A 209 -5.60 17.16 -2.39
C ALA A 209 -6.09 15.97 -3.23
N GLY A 210 -7.38 15.94 -3.57
CA GLY A 210 -7.97 14.93 -4.45
C GLY A 210 -7.40 14.88 -5.87
N PHE A 211 -6.67 15.91 -6.31
CA PHE A 211 -6.11 15.96 -7.66
C PHE A 211 -4.87 15.07 -7.84
N TYR A 212 -4.00 14.96 -6.83
CA TYR A 212 -2.71 14.31 -7.04
C TYR A 212 -2.78 12.79 -7.20
N PRO A 213 -3.62 12.00 -6.47
CA PRO A 213 -3.64 10.55 -6.66
C PRO A 213 -4.03 10.13 -8.09
N PRO A 214 -5.07 10.73 -8.71
CA PRO A 214 -5.38 10.51 -10.13
C PRO A 214 -4.23 10.91 -11.07
N LEU A 215 -3.56 12.03 -10.79
CA LEU A 215 -2.44 12.52 -11.61
C LEU A 215 -1.27 11.54 -11.61
N VAL A 216 -0.82 11.09 -10.44
CA VAL A 216 0.34 10.18 -10.35
C VAL A 216 0.01 8.79 -10.92
N ALA A 217 -1.25 8.36 -10.84
CA ALA A 217 -1.71 7.15 -11.53
C ALA A 217 -1.65 7.29 -13.07
N ALA A 218 -2.12 8.42 -13.60
CA ALA A 218 -2.05 8.73 -15.03
C ALA A 218 -0.60 8.79 -15.53
N LEU A 219 0.31 9.40 -14.76
CA LEU A 219 1.74 9.42 -15.08
C LEU A 219 2.37 8.02 -14.99
N SER A 220 1.91 7.18 -14.07
CA SER A 220 2.38 5.79 -13.95
C SER A 220 2.04 4.95 -15.19
N CYS A 221 0.87 5.16 -15.82
CA CYS A 221 0.53 4.53 -17.11
C CYS A 221 1.53 4.90 -18.21
N PHE A 222 1.92 6.19 -18.29
CA PHE A 222 2.93 6.65 -19.25
C PHE A 222 4.31 6.05 -18.96
N LEU A 223 4.74 5.99 -17.69
CA LEU A 223 6.01 5.40 -17.31
C LEU A 223 6.07 3.90 -17.61
N ALA A 224 4.97 3.17 -17.38
CA ALA A 224 4.87 1.75 -17.74
C ALA A 224 4.96 1.55 -19.26
N PHE A 225 4.29 2.40 -20.04
CA PHE A 225 4.44 2.41 -21.49
C PHE A 225 5.90 2.64 -21.92
N LEU A 226 6.60 3.60 -21.29
CA LEU A 226 8.01 3.87 -21.59
C LEU A 226 8.90 2.65 -21.34
N ILE A 227 8.75 2.00 -20.18
CA ILE A 227 9.52 0.80 -19.82
C ILE A 227 9.29 -0.31 -20.87
N MET A 228 8.03 -0.61 -21.14
CA MET A 228 7.64 -1.73 -22.01
C MET A 228 7.97 -1.48 -23.48
N ARG A 229 7.91 -0.23 -23.91
CA ARG A 229 8.33 0.19 -25.25
C ARG A 229 9.83 0.03 -25.45
N GLU A 230 10.63 0.33 -24.44
CA GLU A 230 12.09 0.22 -24.51
C GLU A 230 12.53 -1.25 -24.61
N GLU A 231 11.87 -2.15 -23.89
CA GLU A 231 12.23 -3.57 -23.90
C GLU A 231 11.73 -4.32 -25.14
N TYR A 232 10.49 -4.05 -25.54
CA TYR A 232 9.80 -4.83 -26.57
C TYR A 232 9.41 -3.96 -27.74
N ASN A 233 8.17 -3.49 -27.74
CA ASN A 233 7.57 -2.84 -28.88
C ASN A 233 6.55 -1.80 -28.40
N LYS A 234 6.55 -0.63 -29.06
CA LYS A 234 5.61 0.47 -28.79
C LYS A 234 4.13 0.07 -28.85
N TYR A 235 3.77 -0.93 -29.64
CA TYR A 235 2.38 -1.40 -29.76
C TYR A 235 1.97 -2.20 -28.52
N LEU A 236 2.74 -3.23 -28.16
CA LEU A 236 2.47 -4.06 -26.99
C LEU A 236 2.57 -3.27 -25.68
N ALA A 237 3.38 -2.21 -25.63
CA ALA A 237 3.52 -1.33 -24.49
C ALA A 237 2.22 -0.59 -24.09
N LEU A 238 1.23 -0.46 -25.00
CA LEU A 238 -0.06 0.14 -24.69
C LEU A 238 -0.89 -0.72 -23.73
N ILE A 239 -0.73 -2.03 -23.77
CA ILE A 239 -1.53 -3.00 -23.01
C ILE A 239 -1.29 -2.90 -21.50
N PRO A 240 -0.04 -3.01 -20.98
CA PRO A 240 0.21 -2.85 -19.54
C PRO A 240 -0.11 -1.44 -19.04
N ALA A 241 0.06 -0.41 -19.88
CA ALA A 241 -0.38 0.95 -19.54
C ALA A 241 -1.91 1.03 -19.36
N ALA A 242 -2.67 0.36 -20.22
CA ALA A 242 -4.12 0.27 -20.11
C ALA A 242 -4.57 -0.61 -18.92
N PHE A 243 -3.84 -1.70 -18.62
CA PHE A 243 -4.11 -2.48 -17.40
C PHE A 243 -3.93 -1.64 -16.14
N LEU A 244 -2.85 -0.86 -16.03
CA LEU A 244 -2.69 0.08 -14.91
C LEU A 244 -3.83 1.10 -14.85
N ALA A 245 -4.33 1.55 -16.01
CA ALA A 245 -5.45 2.50 -16.07
C ALA A 245 -6.75 1.90 -15.50
N PHE A 246 -7.03 0.61 -15.74
CA PHE A 246 -8.35 0.02 -15.49
C PHE A 246 -8.40 -1.08 -14.41
N THR A 247 -7.30 -1.37 -13.73
CA THR A 247 -7.30 -2.41 -12.69
C THR A 247 -7.99 -1.94 -11.41
N PRO A 248 -8.98 -2.70 -10.86
CA PRO A 248 -9.80 -2.28 -9.74
C PRO A 248 -9.02 -1.80 -8.51
N GLN A 249 -8.08 -2.60 -8.01
CA GLN A 249 -7.29 -2.24 -6.82
C GLN A 249 -6.46 -0.97 -7.04
N ILE A 250 -5.96 -0.77 -8.26
CA ILE A 250 -5.20 0.43 -8.61
C ILE A 250 -6.13 1.64 -8.65
N ILE A 251 -7.35 1.49 -9.20
CA ILE A 251 -8.36 2.57 -9.21
C ILE A 251 -8.71 2.97 -7.78
N VAL A 252 -9.08 2.01 -6.92
CA VAL A 252 -9.45 2.27 -5.52
C VAL A 252 -8.34 3.02 -4.79
N LYS A 253 -7.11 2.51 -4.83
CA LYS A 253 -5.97 3.12 -4.11
C LYS A 253 -5.38 4.36 -4.76
N THR A 254 -5.94 4.87 -5.85
CA THR A 254 -5.48 6.13 -6.48
C THR A 254 -6.62 7.04 -6.93
N ALA A 255 -7.82 6.84 -6.39
CA ALA A 255 -8.97 7.69 -6.64
C ALA A 255 -8.82 9.07 -5.98
N ALA A 256 -9.51 10.08 -6.52
CA ALA A 256 -9.63 11.37 -5.88
C ALA A 256 -10.37 11.19 -4.55
N GLY A 257 -9.69 11.45 -3.43
CA GLY A 257 -10.19 11.12 -2.10
C GLY A 257 -9.27 10.19 -1.32
N VAL A 258 -8.31 9.51 -1.98
CA VAL A 258 -7.29 8.65 -1.33
C VAL A 258 -5.95 9.39 -1.26
N SER A 259 -6.00 10.56 -0.63
CA SER A 259 -4.86 11.48 -0.55
C SER A 259 -3.89 11.10 0.57
N GLU A 260 -3.18 9.98 0.40
CA GLU A 260 -2.15 9.46 1.31
C GLU A 260 -0.78 9.20 0.65
N GLN A 261 0.21 8.70 1.41
CA GLN A 261 1.55 8.42 0.87
C GLN A 261 1.61 7.26 -0.13
N GLN A 262 0.65 6.33 -0.10
CA GLN A 262 0.69 5.10 -0.90
C GLN A 262 0.61 5.35 -2.43
N PRO A 263 -0.29 6.18 -2.97
CA PRO A 263 -0.27 6.57 -4.39
C PRO A 263 1.08 7.14 -4.85
N TRP A 264 1.68 8.01 -4.04
CA TRP A 264 2.99 8.61 -4.35
C TRP A 264 4.10 7.57 -4.36
N GLY A 265 4.12 6.69 -3.35
CA GLY A 265 5.12 5.62 -3.22
C GLY A 265 5.17 4.71 -4.46
N MET A 266 4.01 4.29 -4.97
CA MET A 266 3.93 3.47 -6.18
C MET A 266 4.39 4.19 -7.43
N PHE A 267 3.94 5.44 -7.62
CA PHE A 267 4.38 6.26 -8.74
C PHE A 267 5.90 6.48 -8.72
N ALA A 268 6.46 6.82 -7.56
CA ALA A 268 7.89 7.04 -7.41
C ALA A 268 8.70 5.75 -7.64
N ALA A 269 8.19 4.59 -7.24
CA ALA A 269 8.82 3.30 -7.54
C ALA A 269 8.86 3.01 -9.04
N ILE A 270 7.73 3.19 -9.75
CA ILE A 270 7.67 3.04 -11.21
C ILE A 270 8.58 4.05 -11.91
N LEU A 271 8.67 5.28 -11.41
CA LEU A 271 9.58 6.31 -11.90
C LEU A 271 11.05 5.91 -11.72
N VAL A 272 11.42 5.37 -10.56
CA VAL A 272 12.76 4.82 -10.31
C VAL A 272 13.06 3.73 -11.33
N PHE A 273 12.15 2.77 -11.50
CA PHE A 273 12.35 1.66 -12.45
C PHE A 273 12.50 2.16 -13.88
N ALA A 274 11.63 3.07 -14.33
CA ALA A 274 11.71 3.65 -15.66
C ALA A 274 13.04 4.40 -15.89
N ALA A 275 13.36 5.35 -15.01
CA ALA A 275 14.53 6.19 -15.17
C ALA A 275 15.83 5.39 -15.06
N TYR A 276 15.91 4.45 -14.12
CA TYR A 276 17.09 3.61 -13.90
C TYR A 276 17.32 2.65 -15.07
N LEU A 277 16.29 1.91 -15.51
CA LEU A 277 16.40 1.00 -16.65
C LEU A 277 16.79 1.72 -17.93
N LEU A 278 16.19 2.88 -18.20
CA LEU A 278 16.53 3.70 -19.36
C LEU A 278 17.98 4.23 -19.28
N ALA A 279 18.47 4.59 -18.09
CA ALA A 279 19.85 5.02 -17.88
C ALA A 279 20.85 3.91 -18.20
N MET A 280 20.58 2.70 -17.68
CA MET A 280 21.42 1.52 -17.89
C MET A 280 21.37 1.01 -19.33
N GLY A 281 20.17 0.88 -19.90
CA GLY A 281 19.95 0.38 -21.25
C GLY A 281 20.56 1.30 -22.33
N ARG A 282 20.45 2.61 -22.16
CA ARG A 282 20.99 3.60 -23.13
C ARG A 282 22.35 4.17 -22.77
N LYS A 283 22.96 3.71 -21.66
CA LYS A 283 24.27 4.18 -21.15
C LYS A 283 24.38 5.70 -21.01
N SER A 284 23.31 6.37 -20.57
CA SER A 284 23.19 7.84 -20.60
C SER A 284 23.32 8.50 -19.23
N ASN A 285 24.28 9.41 -19.09
CA ASN A 285 24.45 10.23 -17.87
C ASN A 285 23.22 11.10 -17.56
N ARG A 286 22.55 11.61 -18.60
CA ARG A 286 21.37 12.47 -18.42
C ARG A 286 20.20 11.70 -17.84
N LEU A 287 20.05 10.44 -18.25
CA LEU A 287 19.05 9.53 -17.67
C LEU A 287 19.47 9.08 -16.27
N ALA A 288 20.76 8.97 -15.98
CA ALA A 288 21.24 8.73 -14.61
C ALA A 288 20.90 9.89 -13.66
N VAL A 289 20.98 11.14 -14.14
CA VAL A 289 20.49 12.30 -13.37
C VAL A 289 18.99 12.20 -13.12
N LEU A 290 18.20 11.82 -14.13
CA LEU A 290 16.76 11.56 -13.96
C LEU A 290 16.50 10.43 -12.94
N ALA A 291 17.30 9.37 -12.96
CA ALA A 291 17.22 8.27 -11.99
C ALA A 291 17.58 8.73 -10.57
N GLY A 292 18.53 9.67 -10.42
CA GLY A 292 18.83 10.30 -9.13
C GLY A 292 17.69 11.17 -8.61
N ILE A 293 17.02 11.94 -9.48
CA ILE A 293 15.81 12.69 -9.12
C ILE A 293 14.68 11.73 -8.71
N ALA A 294 14.51 10.62 -9.44
CA ALA A 294 13.55 9.58 -9.11
C ALA A 294 13.85 8.94 -7.73
N ALA A 295 15.12 8.68 -7.42
CA ALA A 295 15.55 8.18 -6.12
C ALA A 295 15.17 9.15 -4.99
N ALA A 296 15.43 10.45 -5.18
CA ALA A 296 15.04 11.47 -4.22
C ALA A 296 13.52 11.55 -4.03
N ALA A 297 12.75 11.52 -5.12
CA ALA A 297 11.29 11.50 -5.09
C ALA A 297 10.72 10.28 -4.32
N SER A 298 11.40 9.14 -4.44
CA SER A 298 11.04 7.91 -3.75
C SER A 298 11.35 8.01 -2.26
N VAL A 299 12.62 8.27 -1.89
CA VAL A 299 13.09 8.30 -0.50
C VAL A 299 12.38 9.39 0.31
N LEU A 300 12.26 10.60 -0.22
CA LEU A 300 11.65 11.72 0.50
C LEU A 300 10.12 11.64 0.50
N GLY A 301 9.49 10.82 -0.34
CA GLY A 301 8.04 10.89 -0.56
C GLY A 301 7.20 9.84 0.12
N SER A 302 7.74 8.65 0.39
CA SER A 302 7.00 7.58 1.05
C SER A 302 7.94 6.56 1.67
N GLN A 303 7.54 5.94 2.77
CA GLN A 303 8.24 4.79 3.35
C GLN A 303 8.35 3.58 2.39
N GLN A 304 7.56 3.58 1.32
CA GLN A 304 7.64 2.55 0.27
C GLN A 304 8.95 2.57 -0.52
N TYR A 305 9.82 3.59 -0.36
CA TYR A 305 11.14 3.65 -1.01
C TYR A 305 12.01 2.41 -0.76
N ILE A 306 11.75 1.70 0.33
CA ILE A 306 12.39 0.42 0.67
C ILE A 306 12.35 -0.54 -0.52
N TRP A 307 11.18 -0.71 -1.16
CA TRP A 307 11.01 -1.65 -2.27
C TRP A 307 11.89 -1.31 -3.49
N PRO A 308 11.79 -0.13 -4.13
CA PRO A 308 12.59 0.17 -5.30
C PRO A 308 14.10 0.25 -5.00
N VAL A 309 14.50 0.70 -3.81
CA VAL A 309 15.92 0.71 -3.40
C VAL A 309 16.48 -0.71 -3.28
N LEU A 310 15.76 -1.63 -2.62
CA LEU A 310 16.21 -3.02 -2.48
C LEU A 310 16.22 -3.77 -3.82
N VAL A 311 15.26 -3.50 -4.72
CA VAL A 311 15.25 -4.06 -6.08
C VAL A 311 16.48 -3.59 -6.86
N VAL A 312 16.79 -2.30 -6.84
CA VAL A 312 17.97 -1.77 -7.53
C VAL A 312 19.27 -2.30 -6.90
N ALA A 313 19.34 -2.41 -5.56
CA ALA A 313 20.50 -2.98 -4.87
C ALA A 313 20.76 -4.43 -5.32
N LEU A 314 19.74 -5.29 -5.27
CA LEU A 314 19.84 -6.68 -5.69
C LEU A 314 20.17 -6.79 -7.19
N TYR A 315 19.59 -5.94 -8.02
CA TYR A 315 19.92 -5.87 -9.43
C TYR A 315 21.38 -5.49 -9.67
N ILE A 316 21.93 -4.48 -8.98
CA ILE A 316 23.36 -4.09 -9.09
C ILE A 316 24.26 -5.29 -8.76
N ALA A 317 23.96 -6.02 -7.67
CA ALA A 317 24.75 -7.17 -7.26
C ALA A 317 24.70 -8.31 -8.29
N LEU A 318 23.51 -8.73 -8.72
CA LEU A 318 23.35 -9.85 -9.66
C LEU A 318 23.85 -9.50 -11.06
N GLN A 319 23.54 -8.30 -11.56
CA GLN A 319 23.99 -7.87 -12.88
C GLN A 319 25.51 -7.73 -12.93
N SER A 320 26.14 -7.15 -11.91
CA SER A 320 27.61 -7.03 -11.86
C SER A 320 28.31 -8.39 -11.76
N LEU A 321 27.73 -9.34 -11.03
CA LEU A 321 28.21 -10.72 -10.98
C LEU A 321 28.16 -11.39 -12.36
N LEU A 322 27.02 -11.29 -13.05
CA LEU A 322 26.85 -11.84 -14.39
C LEU A 322 27.79 -11.18 -15.42
N ASP A 323 27.92 -9.85 -15.36
CA ASP A 323 28.85 -9.10 -16.20
C ASP A 323 30.30 -9.54 -15.97
N PHE A 324 30.71 -9.73 -14.72
CA PHE A 324 32.05 -10.20 -14.39
C PHE A 324 32.33 -11.60 -14.92
N ILE A 325 31.45 -12.56 -14.66
CA ILE A 325 31.62 -13.93 -15.17
C ILE A 325 31.66 -13.94 -16.70
N ALA A 326 30.79 -13.15 -17.36
CA ALA A 326 30.74 -13.03 -18.81
C ALA A 326 31.90 -12.21 -19.42
N GLY A 327 32.74 -11.56 -18.61
CA GLY A 327 33.81 -10.67 -19.06
C GLY A 327 33.32 -9.40 -19.73
N GLN A 328 32.23 -8.84 -19.22
CA GLN A 328 31.56 -7.65 -19.74
C GLN A 328 31.48 -6.54 -18.67
N SER A 329 32.16 -6.67 -17.54
CA SER A 329 32.13 -5.60 -16.53
C SER A 329 32.63 -4.30 -17.15
N ASP A 330 31.79 -3.27 -17.06
CA ASP A 330 31.99 -1.99 -17.70
C ASP A 330 32.04 -0.90 -16.61
N GLU A 331 33.10 -0.10 -16.61
CA GLU A 331 33.24 1.05 -15.70
C GLU A 331 32.05 2.01 -15.85
N LYS A 332 31.49 2.12 -17.07
CA LYS A 332 30.32 2.96 -17.30
C LYS A 332 29.10 2.50 -16.53
N ASP A 333 28.87 1.19 -16.40
CA ASP A 333 27.77 0.65 -15.59
C ASP A 333 27.96 1.00 -14.12
N ALA A 334 29.18 0.85 -13.60
CA ALA A 334 29.49 1.23 -12.22
C ALA A 334 29.30 2.73 -11.96
N LEU A 335 29.62 3.60 -12.92
CA LEU A 335 29.38 5.04 -12.80
C LEU A 335 27.88 5.38 -12.77
N LEU A 336 27.08 4.74 -13.63
CA LEU A 336 25.63 4.96 -13.68
C LEU A 336 24.95 4.46 -12.40
N ASN A 337 25.34 3.28 -11.91
CA ASN A 337 24.91 2.76 -10.62
C ASN A 337 25.28 3.72 -9.48
N GLY A 338 26.50 4.27 -9.52
CA GLY A 338 26.99 5.23 -8.53
C GLY A 338 26.14 6.49 -8.44
N ALA A 339 25.64 7.01 -9.57
CA ALA A 339 24.76 8.18 -9.58
C ALA A 339 23.45 7.92 -8.80
N PHE A 340 22.84 6.75 -8.99
CA PHE A 340 21.64 6.35 -8.23
C PHE A 340 21.93 6.15 -6.74
N VAL A 341 23.05 5.49 -6.42
CA VAL A 341 23.48 5.21 -5.04
C VAL A 341 23.74 6.51 -4.27
N VAL A 342 24.47 7.46 -4.88
CA VAL A 342 24.74 8.77 -4.27
C VAL A 342 23.46 9.55 -4.04
N ALA A 343 22.56 9.61 -5.03
CA ALA A 343 21.29 10.32 -4.87
C ALA A 343 20.41 9.71 -3.76
N THR A 344 20.37 8.38 -3.67
CA THR A 344 19.67 7.67 -2.60
C THR A 344 20.28 7.98 -1.25
N ALA A 345 21.62 7.92 -1.12
CA ALA A 345 22.33 8.21 0.12
C ALA A 345 22.06 9.64 0.60
N VAL A 346 22.23 10.63 -0.28
CA VAL A 346 21.96 12.04 0.03
C VAL A 346 20.51 12.23 0.49
N SER A 347 19.55 11.64 -0.22
CA SER A 347 18.13 11.76 0.13
C SER A 347 17.81 11.10 1.47
N SER A 348 18.43 9.95 1.78
CA SER A 348 18.27 9.29 3.08
C SER A 348 18.87 10.11 4.22
N PHE A 349 20.01 10.77 4.00
CA PHE A 349 20.59 11.67 5.00
C PHE A 349 19.71 12.90 5.22
N VAL A 350 19.14 13.47 4.16
CA VAL A 350 18.19 14.59 4.26
C VAL A 350 16.95 14.18 5.05
N LEU A 351 16.35 13.02 4.71
CA LEU A 351 15.18 12.51 5.42
C LEU A 351 15.49 12.25 6.90
N SER A 352 16.62 11.61 7.19
CA SER A 352 17.03 11.35 8.57
C SER A 352 17.29 12.63 9.34
N ALA A 353 17.91 13.63 8.72
CA ALA A 353 18.19 14.89 9.40
C ALA A 353 16.89 15.63 9.74
N TYR A 354 15.92 15.61 8.82
CA TYR A 354 14.58 16.14 9.05
C TYR A 354 13.86 15.40 10.18
N GLN A 355 13.95 14.07 10.21
CA GLN A 355 13.33 13.22 11.23
C GLN A 355 13.99 13.38 12.60
N ALA A 356 15.30 13.52 12.67
CA ALA A 356 16.05 13.65 13.91
C ALA A 356 16.14 15.11 14.41
N GLY A 357 15.81 16.09 13.57
CA GLY A 357 15.96 17.52 13.88
C GLY A 357 17.40 17.97 14.04
N THR A 358 18.35 17.12 13.63
CA THR A 358 19.79 17.35 13.72
C THR A 358 20.46 16.82 12.47
N LEU A 359 21.59 17.44 12.08
CA LEU A 359 22.37 17.02 10.91
C LEU A 359 23.24 15.77 11.20
N THR A 360 22.74 14.82 11.99
CA THR A 360 23.45 13.57 12.27
C THR A 360 23.14 12.54 11.18
N PRO A 361 24.14 12.05 10.44
CA PRO A 361 23.91 11.05 9.41
C PRO A 361 23.50 9.71 10.04
N TYR A 362 22.31 9.24 9.71
CA TYR A 362 21.87 7.88 10.01
C TYR A 362 21.97 7.00 8.77
N LEU A 363 22.62 5.85 8.92
CA LEU A 363 22.67 4.83 7.87
C LEU A 363 21.57 3.81 8.12
N SER A 364 20.46 3.93 7.39
CA SER A 364 19.41 2.91 7.43
C SER A 364 19.92 1.56 6.89
N SER A 365 19.32 0.47 7.34
CA SER A 365 19.70 -0.88 6.90
C SER A 365 19.56 -1.04 5.37
N GLN A 366 18.55 -0.44 4.76
CA GLN A 366 18.34 -0.47 3.31
C GLN A 366 19.45 0.27 2.56
N LEU A 367 19.90 1.41 3.09
CA LEU A 367 21.03 2.14 2.51
C LEU A 367 22.34 1.35 2.63
N LEU A 368 22.57 0.69 3.78
CA LEU A 368 23.73 -0.19 3.95
C LEU A 368 23.74 -1.35 2.95
N VAL A 369 22.59 -1.96 2.69
CA VAL A 369 22.45 -3.00 1.65
C VAL A 369 22.81 -2.44 0.28
N LEU A 370 22.24 -1.30 -0.11
CA LEU A 370 22.55 -0.65 -1.38
C LEU A 370 24.04 -0.32 -1.53
N LEU A 371 24.65 0.27 -0.51
CA LEU A 371 26.09 0.59 -0.49
C LEU A 371 26.95 -0.66 -0.58
N SER A 372 26.56 -1.75 0.08
CA SER A 372 27.28 -3.03 0.04
C SER A 372 27.21 -3.67 -1.35
N CYS A 373 26.03 -3.69 -1.98
CA CYS A 373 25.86 -4.17 -3.35
C CYS A 373 26.66 -3.33 -4.34
N TYR A 374 26.74 -2.01 -4.14
CA TYR A 374 27.55 -1.13 -4.98
C TYR A 374 29.06 -1.34 -4.78
N ALA A 375 29.52 -1.48 -3.53
CA ALA A 375 30.91 -1.80 -3.22
C ALA A 375 31.32 -3.14 -3.83
N PHE A 376 30.45 -4.15 -3.77
CA PHE A 376 30.65 -5.43 -4.45
C PHE A 376 30.79 -5.25 -5.97
N SER A 377 29.91 -4.46 -6.60
CA SER A 377 30.01 -4.14 -8.03
C SER A 377 31.34 -3.46 -8.38
N LEU A 378 31.81 -2.50 -7.57
CA LEU A 378 33.11 -1.85 -7.76
C LEU A 378 34.29 -2.82 -7.60
N ALA A 379 34.22 -3.73 -6.63
CA ALA A 379 35.26 -4.74 -6.43
C ALA A 379 35.40 -5.66 -7.66
N LEU A 380 34.28 -6.11 -8.25
CA LEU A 380 34.30 -6.93 -9.47
C LEU A 380 34.85 -6.17 -10.68
N VAL A 381 34.45 -4.91 -10.87
CA VAL A 381 35.00 -4.05 -11.94
C VAL A 381 36.50 -3.84 -11.75
N GLY A 382 36.94 -3.56 -10.52
CA GLY A 382 38.36 -3.43 -10.17
C GLY A 382 39.15 -4.71 -10.44
N LEU A 383 38.63 -5.86 -10.02
CA LEU A 383 39.26 -7.16 -10.27
C LEU A 383 39.41 -7.44 -11.77
N GLN A 384 38.39 -7.12 -12.58
CA GLN A 384 38.48 -7.26 -14.03
C GLN A 384 39.57 -6.37 -14.65
N LYS A 385 39.84 -5.21 -14.05
CA LYS A 385 40.85 -4.26 -14.51
C LYS A 385 42.27 -4.68 -14.14
N PHE A 386 42.47 -5.23 -12.94
CA PHE A 386 43.80 -5.51 -12.39
C PHE A 386 44.25 -6.97 -12.55
N VAL A 387 43.32 -7.92 -12.69
CA VAL A 387 43.63 -9.34 -12.80
C VAL A 387 43.30 -9.84 -14.20
N ARG A 388 44.25 -10.55 -14.81
CA ARG A 388 44.01 -11.24 -16.09
C ARG A 388 43.48 -12.63 -15.81
N PHE A 389 42.34 -12.97 -16.41
CA PHE A 389 41.69 -14.27 -16.28
C PHE A 389 41.84 -15.06 -17.58
N ALA A 390 42.21 -16.33 -17.48
CA ALA A 390 42.37 -17.25 -18.60
C ALA A 390 41.02 -17.79 -19.11
N SER A 391 39.98 -17.86 -18.26
CA SER A 391 38.68 -18.39 -18.68
C SER A 391 37.50 -17.82 -17.86
N GLY A 392 36.28 -17.98 -18.40
CA GLY A 392 35.05 -17.66 -17.65
C GLY A 392 34.86 -18.53 -16.40
N ARG A 393 35.36 -19.77 -16.41
CA ARG A 393 35.37 -20.65 -15.22
C ARG A 393 36.25 -20.08 -14.12
N GLU A 394 37.42 -19.57 -14.47
CA GLU A 394 38.31 -18.90 -13.52
C GLU A 394 37.63 -17.65 -12.95
N ARG A 395 36.98 -16.83 -13.79
CA ARG A 395 36.19 -15.70 -13.30
C ARG A 395 35.08 -16.12 -12.35
N ALA A 396 34.35 -17.20 -12.64
CA ALA A 396 33.32 -17.72 -11.74
C ALA A 396 33.89 -18.15 -10.37
N LEU A 397 35.07 -18.79 -10.35
CA LEU A 397 35.76 -19.15 -9.11
C LEU A 397 36.18 -17.91 -8.30
N TRP A 398 36.76 -16.91 -8.96
CA TRP A 398 37.12 -15.64 -8.32
C TRP A 398 35.89 -14.90 -7.81
N ALA A 399 34.81 -14.85 -8.58
CA ALA A 399 33.55 -14.25 -8.16
C ALA A 399 32.97 -14.96 -6.93
N GLY A 400 33.03 -16.30 -6.91
CA GLY A 400 32.65 -17.11 -5.74
C GLY A 400 33.53 -16.81 -4.53
N GLY A 401 34.84 -16.70 -4.72
CA GLY A 401 35.80 -16.32 -3.68
C GLY A 401 35.52 -14.92 -3.10
N VAL A 402 35.32 -13.93 -3.96
CA VAL A 402 34.99 -12.54 -3.56
C VAL A 402 33.66 -12.50 -2.84
N THR A 403 32.65 -13.23 -3.32
CA THR A 403 31.34 -13.31 -2.68
C THR A 403 31.47 -13.93 -1.28
N LEU A 404 32.23 -15.02 -1.15
CA LEU A 404 32.48 -15.67 0.14
C LEU A 404 33.24 -14.73 1.09
N VAL A 405 34.30 -14.07 0.62
CA VAL A 405 35.06 -13.10 1.42
C VAL A 405 34.18 -11.93 1.85
N ALA A 406 33.34 -11.41 0.95
CA ALA A 406 32.41 -10.34 1.27
C ALA A 406 31.39 -10.78 2.33
N LEU A 407 30.80 -11.97 2.19
CA LEU A 407 29.87 -12.53 3.18
C LEU A 407 30.54 -12.72 4.54
N VAL A 408 31.74 -13.30 4.58
CA VAL A 408 32.51 -13.49 5.82
C VAL A 408 32.90 -12.15 6.43
N ALA A 409 33.38 -11.19 5.64
CA ALA A 409 33.74 -9.86 6.11
C ALA A 409 32.54 -9.11 6.70
N VAL A 410 31.36 -9.20 6.06
CA VAL A 410 30.12 -8.64 6.61
C VAL A 410 29.80 -9.32 7.94
N LEU A 411 29.74 -10.66 7.98
CA LEU A 411 29.40 -11.42 9.20
C LEU A 411 30.35 -11.18 10.37
N LEU A 412 31.65 -10.96 10.12
CA LEU A 412 32.66 -10.71 11.15
C LEU A 412 32.80 -9.22 11.55
N SER A 413 32.22 -8.30 10.77
CA SER A 413 32.24 -6.87 11.08
C SER A 413 31.07 -6.48 12.00
N PRO A 414 31.06 -5.25 12.57
CA PRO A 414 29.87 -4.71 13.24
C PRO A 414 28.62 -4.66 12.35
N LEU A 415 28.78 -4.71 11.02
CA LEU A 415 27.66 -4.85 10.10
C LEU A 415 27.02 -6.24 10.19
N GLY A 416 27.76 -7.26 10.62
CA GLY A 416 27.26 -8.63 10.76
C GLY A 416 26.11 -8.74 11.74
N SER A 417 26.20 -8.09 12.91
CA SER A 417 25.10 -8.02 13.87
C SER A 417 23.90 -7.23 13.32
N VAL A 418 24.14 -6.16 12.55
CA VAL A 418 23.07 -5.38 11.90
C VAL A 418 22.39 -6.20 10.80
N THR A 419 23.15 -6.91 9.98
CA THR A 419 22.66 -7.78 8.90
C THR A 419 21.91 -8.97 9.47
N LEU A 420 22.45 -9.65 10.49
CA LEU A 420 21.75 -10.75 11.17
C LEU A 420 20.49 -10.26 11.88
N GLY A 421 20.53 -9.09 12.51
CA GLY A 421 19.36 -8.44 13.10
C GLY A 421 18.30 -8.10 12.06
N TYR A 422 18.70 -7.60 10.90
CA TYR A 422 17.79 -7.33 9.77
C TYR A 422 17.20 -8.63 9.20
N VAL A 423 18.01 -9.67 8.98
CA VAL A 423 17.53 -10.98 8.53
C VAL A 423 16.53 -11.56 9.55
N ALA A 424 16.85 -11.51 10.84
CA ALA A 424 15.95 -11.94 11.90
C ALA A 424 14.66 -11.08 11.97
N ALA A 425 14.72 -9.79 11.64
CA ALA A 425 13.53 -8.95 11.52
C ALA A 425 12.69 -9.33 10.29
N THR A 426 13.33 -9.70 9.16
CA THR A 426 12.62 -10.16 7.96
C THR A 426 11.99 -11.55 8.12
N THR A 427 12.57 -12.46 8.92
CA THR A 427 11.92 -13.75 9.23
C THR A 427 10.68 -13.56 10.11
N LYS A 428 10.60 -12.46 10.86
CA LYS A 428 9.43 -12.08 11.66
C LYS A 428 8.33 -11.41 10.84
N PHE A 429 8.57 -11.10 9.56
CA PHE A 429 7.56 -10.51 8.69
C PHE A 429 6.33 -11.42 8.48
N ALA A 430 6.47 -12.74 8.64
CA ALA A 430 5.41 -13.70 8.41
C ALA A 430 4.21 -13.58 9.39
N LYS A 431 4.39 -12.99 10.59
CA LYS A 431 3.33 -12.81 11.60
C LYS A 431 3.46 -11.46 12.32
N SER A 432 2.37 -10.98 12.92
CA SER A 432 2.43 -9.79 13.78
C SER A 432 3.32 -10.05 15.00
N TRP A 433 4.04 -9.01 15.43
CA TRP A 433 4.95 -9.03 16.57
C TRP A 433 4.37 -8.40 17.84
N ALA A 434 3.16 -7.85 17.77
CA ALA A 434 2.42 -7.29 18.90
C ALA A 434 0.93 -7.66 18.81
N PRO A 435 0.20 -7.71 19.94
CA PRO A 435 -1.25 -7.95 19.94
C PRO A 435 -2.02 -6.99 19.02
N LEU A 436 -1.63 -5.71 19.01
CA LEU A 436 -2.25 -4.68 18.14
C LEU A 436 -2.13 -5.01 16.65
N GLY A 437 -0.97 -5.50 16.19
CA GLY A 437 -0.83 -5.87 14.78
C GLY A 437 -1.65 -7.12 14.39
N MET A 438 -2.15 -7.91 15.35
CA MET A 438 -3.05 -9.04 15.07
C MET A 438 -4.50 -8.58 14.85
N THR A 439 -4.86 -7.38 15.28
CA THR A 439 -6.20 -6.82 15.09
C THR A 439 -6.31 -5.89 13.88
N ILE A 440 -5.17 -5.50 13.28
CA ILE A 440 -5.13 -4.71 12.05
C ILE A 440 -5.46 -5.62 10.86
N GLN A 441 -6.58 -5.32 10.19
CA GLN A 441 -7.08 -6.11 9.06
C GLN A 441 -6.03 -6.29 7.94
N GLU A 442 -5.22 -5.26 7.66
CA GLU A 442 -4.23 -5.28 6.59
C GLU A 442 -3.05 -6.25 6.85
N GLU A 443 -2.74 -6.54 8.12
CA GLU A 443 -1.70 -7.51 8.50
C GLU A 443 -2.18 -8.97 8.38
N GLY A 444 -3.47 -9.16 8.09
CA GLY A 444 -4.07 -10.47 7.83
C GLY A 444 -3.60 -11.11 6.52
N ALA A 445 -3.96 -12.38 6.36
CA ALA A 445 -3.72 -13.13 5.14
C ALA A 445 -4.48 -12.52 3.97
N SER A 446 -3.86 -12.51 2.78
CA SER A 446 -4.54 -12.06 1.56
C SER A 446 -5.85 -12.82 1.32
N PRO A 447 -6.82 -12.20 0.61
CA PRO A 447 -8.07 -12.86 0.28
C PRO A 447 -7.84 -14.18 -0.47
N ASP A 448 -8.82 -15.09 -0.41
CA ASP A 448 -8.77 -16.31 -1.21
C ASP A 448 -8.62 -15.95 -2.70
N ILE A 449 -7.81 -16.71 -3.44
CA ILE A 449 -7.57 -16.51 -4.87
C ILE A 449 -8.86 -16.46 -5.69
N SER A 450 -9.91 -17.17 -5.28
CA SER A 450 -11.24 -17.10 -5.90
C SER A 450 -11.84 -15.70 -5.89
N THR A 451 -11.43 -14.83 -4.96
CA THR A 451 -11.88 -13.44 -4.85
C THR A 451 -10.99 -12.45 -5.61
N PHE A 452 -9.85 -12.87 -6.16
CA PHE A 452 -8.89 -11.96 -6.83
C PHE A 452 -9.49 -11.28 -8.06
N GLY A 453 -10.54 -11.83 -8.67
CA GLY A 453 -11.28 -11.19 -9.75
C GLY A 453 -11.86 -9.83 -9.37
N SER A 454 -12.31 -9.62 -8.13
CA SER A 454 -12.83 -8.32 -7.68
C SER A 454 -11.73 -7.28 -7.47
N TYR A 455 -10.55 -7.72 -7.03
CA TYR A 455 -9.38 -6.87 -6.79
C TYR A 455 -8.61 -6.52 -8.06
N PHE A 456 -8.49 -7.46 -8.99
CA PHE A 456 -7.58 -7.33 -10.13
C PHE A 456 -8.27 -7.49 -11.49
N GLY A 457 -9.59 -7.64 -11.53
CA GLY A 457 -10.34 -7.87 -12.76
C GLY A 457 -9.91 -9.17 -13.43
N VAL A 458 -9.75 -9.14 -14.76
CA VAL A 458 -9.32 -10.30 -15.56
C VAL A 458 -7.97 -10.84 -15.11
N LEU A 459 -7.04 -9.96 -14.70
CA LEU A 459 -5.71 -10.39 -14.26
C LEU A 459 -5.76 -11.24 -12.99
N GLY A 460 -6.76 -11.01 -12.13
CA GLY A 460 -6.96 -11.78 -10.90
C GLY A 460 -7.26 -13.25 -11.16
N ASN A 461 -8.07 -13.52 -12.20
CA ASN A 461 -8.43 -14.88 -12.61
C ASN A 461 -7.24 -15.69 -13.13
N PHE A 462 -6.15 -15.02 -13.49
CA PHE A 462 -4.93 -15.63 -14.02
C PHE A 462 -3.70 -15.33 -13.16
N ALA A 463 -3.85 -14.88 -11.91
CA ALA A 463 -2.74 -14.29 -11.16
C ALA A 463 -1.56 -15.27 -10.96
N ILE A 464 -1.82 -16.53 -10.59
CA ILE A 464 -0.78 -17.58 -10.49
C ILE A 464 -0.27 -17.96 -11.88
N GLN A 465 -1.17 -18.11 -12.85
CA GLN A 465 -0.85 -18.52 -14.21
C GLN A 465 0.06 -17.50 -14.90
N ILE A 466 -0.08 -16.20 -14.60
CA ILE A 466 0.80 -15.13 -15.07
C ILE A 466 2.22 -15.37 -14.56
N LEU A 467 2.40 -15.63 -13.27
CA LEU A 467 3.73 -15.85 -12.69
C LEU A 467 4.39 -17.13 -13.22
N ALA A 468 3.60 -18.21 -13.33
CA ALA A 468 4.05 -19.44 -13.95
C ALA A 468 4.46 -19.21 -15.42
N ALA A 469 3.63 -18.51 -16.20
CA ALA A 469 3.90 -18.21 -17.60
C ALA A 469 5.20 -17.41 -17.79
N VAL A 470 5.47 -16.43 -16.92
CA VAL A 470 6.73 -15.67 -16.96
C VAL A 470 7.94 -16.60 -16.78
N ALA A 471 7.90 -17.48 -15.78
CA ALA A 471 8.99 -18.42 -15.52
C ALA A 471 9.19 -19.42 -16.67
N PHE A 472 8.10 -19.99 -17.18
CA PHE A 472 8.16 -20.97 -18.27
C PHE A 472 8.54 -20.36 -19.60
N LEU A 473 8.08 -19.15 -19.92
CA LEU A 473 8.49 -18.43 -21.12
C LEU A 473 9.97 -18.04 -21.06
N ALA A 474 10.46 -17.59 -19.89
CA ALA A 474 11.88 -17.33 -19.70
C ALA A 474 12.72 -18.59 -19.93
N ALA A 475 12.30 -19.74 -19.38
CA ALA A 475 12.98 -21.02 -19.59
C ALA A 475 12.92 -21.48 -21.07
N LEU A 476 11.75 -21.38 -21.71
CA LEU A 476 11.55 -21.76 -23.11
C LEU A 476 12.46 -20.93 -24.03
N LEU A 477 12.46 -19.61 -23.87
CA LEU A 477 13.29 -18.72 -24.67
C LEU A 477 14.77 -18.94 -24.42
N ALA A 478 15.16 -19.18 -23.18
CA ALA A 478 16.51 -19.55 -22.83
C ALA A 478 16.95 -20.82 -23.58
N ILE A 479 16.12 -21.86 -23.58
CA ILE A 479 16.35 -23.12 -24.29
C ILE A 479 16.49 -22.87 -25.80
N LEU A 480 15.54 -22.18 -26.43
CA LEU A 480 15.56 -21.89 -27.87
C LEU A 480 16.82 -21.12 -28.27
N THR A 481 17.19 -20.11 -27.49
CA THR A 481 18.37 -19.27 -27.73
C THR A 481 19.67 -20.08 -27.60
N LEU A 482 19.77 -20.94 -26.57
CA LEU A 482 20.91 -21.82 -26.38
C LEU A 482 21.05 -22.83 -27.52
N LEU A 483 19.95 -23.44 -27.96
CA LEU A 483 19.95 -24.37 -29.09
C LEU A 483 20.44 -23.69 -30.37
N LYS A 484 19.92 -22.49 -30.67
CA LYS A 484 20.34 -21.68 -31.83
C LYS A 484 21.84 -21.35 -31.80
N ARG A 485 22.41 -21.11 -30.62
CA ARG A 485 23.84 -20.80 -30.43
C ARG A 485 24.73 -22.04 -30.37
N GLY A 486 24.18 -23.26 -30.51
CA GLY A 486 24.94 -24.51 -30.47
C GLY A 486 25.24 -25.03 -29.05
N HIS A 487 24.58 -24.48 -28.03
CA HIS A 487 24.79 -24.79 -26.61
C HIS A 487 23.78 -25.83 -26.08
N GLY A 488 23.50 -26.89 -26.85
CA GLY A 488 22.44 -27.87 -26.55
C GLY A 488 22.57 -28.59 -25.21
N LYS A 489 23.79 -28.78 -24.70
CA LYS A 489 24.02 -29.37 -23.36
C LYS A 489 23.42 -28.51 -22.24
N TYR A 490 23.61 -27.19 -22.33
CA TYR A 490 23.07 -26.23 -21.36
C TYR A 490 21.55 -26.08 -21.52
N ALA A 491 21.04 -26.15 -22.76
CA ALA A 491 19.61 -26.18 -23.02
C ALA A 491 18.93 -27.40 -22.37
N ALA A 492 19.51 -28.59 -22.54
CA ALA A 492 19.00 -29.82 -21.91
C ALA A 492 19.08 -29.75 -20.38
N ALA A 493 20.19 -29.24 -19.82
CA ALA A 493 20.33 -29.06 -18.38
C ALA A 493 19.29 -28.09 -17.81
N LEU A 494 19.01 -26.98 -18.49
CA LEU A 494 17.99 -26.02 -18.09
C LEU A 494 16.58 -26.62 -18.17
N ALA A 495 16.28 -27.41 -19.22
CA ALA A 495 15.00 -28.09 -19.34
C ALA A 495 14.77 -29.11 -18.19
N VAL A 496 15.80 -29.90 -17.86
CA VAL A 496 15.76 -30.83 -16.73
C VAL A 496 15.61 -30.07 -15.41
N PHE A 497 16.36 -28.97 -15.22
CA PHE A 497 16.24 -28.12 -14.03
C PHE A 497 14.82 -27.59 -13.85
N ALA A 498 14.26 -26.93 -14.86
CA ALA A 498 12.92 -26.35 -14.79
C ALA A 498 11.84 -27.44 -14.60
N GLY A 499 11.96 -28.57 -15.31
CA GLY A 499 11.04 -29.71 -15.16
C GLY A 499 11.11 -30.35 -13.79
N ALA A 500 12.32 -30.55 -13.24
CA ALA A 500 12.53 -31.13 -11.92
C ALA A 500 11.97 -30.23 -10.81
N PHE A 501 12.21 -28.92 -10.87
CA PHE A 501 11.70 -27.97 -9.88
C PHE A 501 10.16 -27.93 -9.84
N VAL A 502 9.50 -28.09 -11.00
CA VAL A 502 8.03 -28.18 -11.05
C VAL A 502 7.51 -29.53 -10.61
N PHE A 503 8.12 -30.62 -11.08
CA PHE A 503 7.64 -31.99 -10.77
C PHE A 503 7.92 -32.39 -9.31
N LEU A 504 9.01 -31.88 -8.72
CA LEU A 504 9.43 -32.19 -7.36
C LEU A 504 9.06 -31.10 -6.36
N ASN A 505 8.21 -30.13 -6.73
CA ASN A 505 7.93 -28.96 -5.89
C ASN A 505 7.45 -29.36 -4.49
N ALA A 506 6.45 -30.24 -4.41
CA ALA A 506 5.91 -30.73 -3.13
C ALA A 506 6.96 -31.47 -2.28
N GLN A 507 7.87 -32.21 -2.93
CA GLN A 507 8.96 -32.90 -2.24
C GLN A 507 10.00 -31.90 -1.72
N ILE A 508 10.33 -30.86 -2.50
CA ILE A 508 11.24 -29.79 -2.10
C ILE A 508 10.68 -29.06 -0.87
N ASP A 509 9.40 -28.69 -0.89
CA ASP A 509 8.73 -28.05 0.24
C ASP A 509 8.73 -28.93 1.49
N GLY A 510 8.44 -30.23 1.34
CA GLY A 510 8.49 -31.20 2.43
C GLY A 510 9.89 -31.31 3.06
N ILE A 511 10.94 -31.30 2.24
CA ILE A 511 12.34 -31.31 2.72
C ILE A 511 12.67 -30.01 3.45
N LEU A 512 12.35 -28.85 2.86
CA LEU A 512 12.61 -27.56 3.47
C LEU A 512 11.89 -27.42 4.82
N SER A 513 10.62 -27.81 4.90
CA SER A 513 9.85 -27.81 6.15
C SER A 513 10.45 -28.73 7.22
N SER A 514 10.94 -29.91 6.80
CA SER A 514 11.61 -30.85 7.71
C SER A 514 12.92 -30.29 8.25
N LEU A 515 13.74 -29.66 7.38
CA LEU A 515 14.98 -28.98 7.78
C LEU A 515 14.71 -27.80 8.70
N ALA A 516 13.68 -27.00 8.41
CA ALA A 516 13.28 -25.87 9.24
C ALA A 516 12.85 -26.33 10.64
N SER A 517 12.05 -27.39 10.70
CA SER A 517 11.60 -27.99 11.95
C SER A 517 12.78 -28.51 12.79
N ALA A 518 13.81 -29.04 12.13
CA ALA A 518 15.04 -29.52 12.80
C ALA A 518 15.83 -28.40 13.49
N THR A 519 15.64 -27.13 13.10
CA THR A 519 16.33 -25.99 13.75
C THR A 519 15.78 -25.67 15.15
N GLY A 520 14.57 -26.14 15.49
CA GLY A 520 13.87 -25.78 16.72
C GLY A 520 13.48 -24.30 16.82
N ASN A 521 13.72 -23.49 15.77
CA ASN A 521 13.42 -22.07 15.77
C ASN A 521 12.09 -21.81 15.07
N ALA A 522 11.09 -21.36 15.85
CA ALA A 522 9.74 -21.08 15.35
C ALA A 522 9.71 -20.01 14.25
N ASP A 523 10.60 -19.02 14.29
CA ASP A 523 10.69 -17.97 13.25
C ASP A 523 11.21 -18.56 11.93
N VAL A 524 12.15 -19.50 12.00
CA VAL A 524 12.67 -20.20 10.81
C VAL A 524 11.61 -21.11 10.21
N VAL A 525 10.88 -21.86 11.03
CA VAL A 525 9.74 -22.67 10.59
C VAL A 525 8.69 -21.79 9.92
N SER A 526 8.31 -20.68 10.55
CA SER A 526 7.34 -19.74 9.99
C SER A 526 7.80 -19.11 8.68
N ALA A 527 9.09 -18.78 8.56
CA ALA A 527 9.65 -18.24 7.33
C ALA A 527 9.63 -19.29 6.21
N VAL A 528 10.00 -20.54 6.48
CA VAL A 528 9.96 -21.60 5.48
C VAL A 528 8.53 -21.92 5.05
N GLN A 529 7.60 -22.03 6.00
CA GLN A 529 6.17 -22.22 5.69
C GLN A 529 5.59 -21.08 4.87
N PHE A 530 6.02 -19.84 5.15
CA PHE A 530 5.68 -18.69 4.33
C PHE A 530 6.19 -18.93 2.91
N PHE A 531 7.49 -19.16 2.70
CA PHE A 531 8.10 -19.33 1.36
C PHE A 531 7.56 -20.53 0.57
N SER A 532 7.18 -21.61 1.24
CA SER A 532 6.53 -22.77 0.64
C SER A 532 5.00 -22.64 0.53
N GLY A 533 4.42 -21.53 0.96
CA GLY A 533 2.97 -21.32 0.95
C GLY A 533 2.38 -21.17 -0.46
N ASN A 534 3.21 -20.88 -1.46
CA ASN A 534 2.83 -20.87 -2.88
C ASN A 534 4.06 -21.03 -3.80
N ASP A 535 3.80 -21.35 -5.07
CA ASP A 535 4.84 -21.62 -6.07
C ASP A 535 5.54 -20.37 -6.61
N VAL A 536 5.25 -19.15 -6.12
CA VAL A 536 5.81 -17.94 -6.72
C VAL A 536 7.33 -17.86 -6.52
N PHE A 537 7.83 -18.32 -5.37
CA PHE A 537 9.28 -18.39 -5.12
C PHE A 537 9.97 -19.36 -6.10
N LEU A 538 9.35 -20.52 -6.35
CA LEU A 538 9.81 -21.49 -7.34
C LEU A 538 9.93 -20.86 -8.73
N TYR A 539 8.86 -20.21 -9.19
CA TYR A 539 8.81 -19.56 -10.49
C TYR A 539 9.87 -18.46 -10.62
N MET A 540 10.12 -17.70 -9.55
CA MET A 540 11.19 -16.71 -9.52
C MET A 540 12.57 -17.36 -9.72
N VAL A 541 12.86 -18.46 -9.04
CA VAL A 541 14.14 -19.18 -9.17
C VAL A 541 14.33 -19.71 -10.59
N ILE A 542 13.29 -20.30 -11.18
CA ILE A 542 13.31 -20.77 -12.58
C ILE A 542 13.60 -19.60 -13.52
N ALA A 543 12.93 -18.46 -13.34
CA ALA A 543 13.12 -17.28 -14.17
C ALA A 543 14.56 -16.72 -14.04
N ILE A 544 15.05 -16.46 -12.83
CA ILE A 544 16.41 -15.95 -12.60
C ILE A 544 17.46 -16.89 -13.19
N PHE A 545 17.31 -18.19 -12.99
CA PHE A 545 18.27 -19.18 -13.48
C PHE A 545 18.28 -19.25 -15.01
N SER A 546 17.10 -19.20 -15.64
CA SER A 546 16.96 -19.16 -17.09
C SER A 546 17.67 -17.93 -17.67
N VAL A 547 17.45 -16.77 -17.07
CA VAL A 547 18.09 -15.50 -17.47
C VAL A 547 19.59 -15.56 -17.32
N ALA A 548 20.08 -16.05 -16.18
CA ALA A 548 21.50 -16.17 -15.89
C ALA A 548 22.21 -17.08 -16.90
N ILE A 549 21.67 -18.28 -17.18
CA ILE A 549 22.27 -19.21 -18.14
C ILE A 549 22.30 -18.59 -19.54
N THR A 550 21.20 -18.02 -20.01
CA THR A 550 21.17 -17.38 -21.33
C THR A 550 22.14 -16.22 -21.42
N TYR A 551 22.25 -15.42 -20.37
CA TYR A 551 23.19 -14.29 -20.32
C TYR A 551 24.64 -14.75 -20.44
N LEU A 552 25.02 -15.80 -19.70
CA LEU A 552 26.38 -16.31 -19.64
C LEU A 552 26.80 -17.04 -20.92
N PHE A 553 25.88 -17.77 -21.55
CA PHE A 553 26.22 -18.72 -22.62
C PHE A 553 25.64 -18.38 -24.00
N ALA A 554 24.69 -17.44 -24.13
CA ALA A 554 24.04 -17.18 -25.41
C ALA A 554 23.90 -15.69 -25.77
N GLU A 555 23.14 -14.92 -24.99
CA GLU A 555 22.82 -13.53 -25.29
C GLU A 555 23.02 -12.59 -24.10
N LYS A 556 23.99 -11.69 -24.26
CA LYS A 556 24.42 -10.72 -23.24
C LYS A 556 23.51 -9.49 -23.17
N LYS A 557 22.23 -9.62 -23.53
CA LYS A 557 21.25 -8.50 -23.63
C LYS A 557 20.13 -8.55 -22.58
N ASN A 558 19.98 -9.65 -21.83
CA ASN A 558 18.82 -9.89 -20.94
C ASN A 558 18.84 -9.10 -19.62
N ARG A 559 19.41 -7.90 -19.62
CA ARG A 559 19.56 -7.04 -18.43
C ARG A 559 18.21 -6.57 -17.87
N MET A 560 17.26 -6.26 -18.74
CA MET A 560 15.94 -5.77 -18.33
C MET A 560 15.07 -6.91 -17.81
N LEU A 561 15.12 -8.08 -18.48
CA LEU A 561 14.45 -9.29 -18.02
C LEU A 561 14.83 -9.68 -16.58
N LEU A 562 16.12 -9.66 -16.25
CA LEU A 562 16.59 -9.90 -14.88
C LEU A 562 15.95 -8.89 -13.89
N PHE A 563 15.91 -7.61 -14.26
CA PHE A 563 15.31 -6.58 -13.43
C PHE A 563 13.81 -6.82 -13.20
N PHE A 564 13.05 -7.15 -14.24
CA PHE A 564 11.62 -7.42 -14.14
C PHE A 564 11.31 -8.56 -13.15
N VAL A 565 12.09 -9.64 -13.23
CA VAL A 565 11.93 -10.78 -12.31
C VAL A 565 12.20 -10.35 -10.86
N ILE A 566 13.29 -9.63 -10.62
CA ILE A 566 13.67 -9.14 -9.28
C ILE A 566 12.67 -8.10 -8.75
N ALA A 567 12.12 -7.25 -9.63
CA ALA A 567 11.23 -6.16 -9.23
C ALA A 567 9.85 -6.67 -8.80
N PHE A 568 9.31 -7.66 -9.51
CA PHE A 568 7.89 -8.02 -9.40
C PHE A 568 7.60 -9.37 -8.76
N PHE A 569 8.49 -10.37 -8.83
CA PHE A 569 8.24 -11.67 -8.17
C PHE A 569 8.23 -11.58 -6.64
N PRO A 570 9.23 -10.97 -5.97
CA PRO A 570 9.23 -10.87 -4.51
C PRO A 570 7.98 -10.16 -3.98
N VAL A 571 7.56 -9.11 -4.68
CA VAL A 571 6.38 -8.31 -4.31
C VAL A 571 5.09 -9.04 -4.60
N ALA A 572 4.99 -9.74 -5.74
CA ALA A 572 3.84 -10.58 -6.02
C ALA A 572 3.69 -11.64 -4.93
N TYR A 573 4.78 -12.34 -4.61
CA TYR A 573 4.83 -13.34 -3.56
C TYR A 573 4.32 -12.81 -2.20
N VAL A 574 4.78 -11.61 -1.79
CA VAL A 574 4.28 -10.98 -0.55
C VAL A 574 2.79 -10.60 -0.66
N GLY A 575 2.34 -10.05 -1.79
CA GLY A 575 0.94 -9.68 -2.01
C GLY A 575 -0.03 -10.87 -2.12
N PHE A 576 0.46 -12.07 -2.46
CA PHE A 576 -0.33 -13.31 -2.35
C PHE A 576 -0.54 -13.77 -0.91
N ASN A 577 0.28 -13.30 0.04
CA ASN A 577 0.23 -13.75 1.43
C ASN A 577 -0.28 -12.69 2.41
N LYS A 578 -0.16 -11.39 2.10
CA LYS A 578 -0.62 -10.28 2.97
C LYS A 578 -1.47 -9.25 2.24
N VAL A 579 -2.63 -8.91 2.83
CA VAL A 579 -3.61 -7.94 2.28
C VAL A 579 -2.97 -6.58 2.00
N LYS A 580 -2.11 -6.10 2.92
CA LYS A 580 -1.38 -4.84 2.81
C LYS A 580 -0.63 -4.65 1.48
N TYR A 581 -0.21 -5.73 0.84
CA TYR A 581 0.59 -5.70 -0.39
C TYR A 581 -0.22 -5.99 -1.66
N VAL A 582 -1.54 -6.13 -1.56
CA VAL A 582 -2.44 -6.36 -2.72
C VAL A 582 -2.35 -5.23 -3.74
N PHE A 583 -2.14 -3.98 -3.33
CA PHE A 583 -1.89 -2.88 -4.28
C PHE A 583 -0.60 -3.08 -5.09
N HIS A 584 0.47 -3.53 -4.43
CA HIS A 584 1.73 -3.81 -5.11
C HIS A 584 1.61 -5.03 -6.06
N LEU A 585 0.86 -6.06 -5.64
CA LEU A 585 0.54 -7.21 -6.48
C LEU A 585 -0.22 -6.78 -7.75
N GLY A 586 -1.17 -5.85 -7.64
CA GLY A 586 -1.89 -5.32 -8.81
C GLY A 586 -0.96 -4.69 -9.85
N ILE A 587 0.02 -3.90 -9.39
CA ILE A 587 1.05 -3.32 -10.27
C ILE A 587 1.92 -4.42 -10.89
N ALA A 588 2.38 -5.38 -10.08
CA ALA A 588 3.17 -6.51 -10.55
C ALA A 588 2.44 -7.29 -11.65
N LEU A 589 1.16 -7.65 -11.46
CA LEU A 589 0.36 -8.35 -12.45
C LEU A 589 0.21 -7.56 -13.77
N CYS A 590 0.03 -6.24 -13.70
CA CYS A 590 -0.05 -5.40 -14.90
C CYS A 590 1.25 -5.44 -15.73
N PHE A 591 2.40 -5.30 -15.07
CA PHE A 591 3.70 -5.37 -15.74
C PHE A 591 4.02 -6.78 -16.26
N LEU A 592 3.77 -7.81 -15.45
CA LEU A 592 4.01 -9.21 -15.82
C LEU A 592 3.12 -9.66 -16.99
N ALA A 593 1.86 -9.19 -17.07
CA ALA A 593 1.00 -9.46 -18.21
C ALA A 593 1.55 -8.84 -19.51
N GLY A 594 2.01 -7.58 -19.46
CA GLY A 594 2.67 -6.95 -20.61
C GLY A 594 3.97 -7.66 -21.00
N PHE A 595 4.73 -8.09 -20.00
CA PHE A 595 5.97 -8.84 -20.17
C PHE A 595 5.73 -10.18 -20.88
N ILE A 596 4.70 -10.94 -20.49
CA ILE A 596 4.31 -12.20 -21.14
C ILE A 596 4.06 -11.98 -22.63
N LEU A 597 3.34 -10.92 -23.01
CA LEU A 597 3.06 -10.62 -24.41
C LEU A 597 4.34 -10.28 -25.18
N GLY A 598 5.25 -9.54 -24.56
CA GLY A 598 6.57 -9.22 -25.13
C GLY A 598 7.42 -10.46 -25.36
N GLU A 599 7.52 -11.34 -24.37
CA GLU A 599 8.27 -12.60 -24.49
C GLU A 599 7.60 -13.60 -25.43
N LEU A 600 6.27 -13.64 -25.50
CA LEU A 600 5.58 -14.46 -26.50
C LEU A 600 5.92 -14.02 -27.93
N LEU A 601 5.98 -12.71 -28.20
CA LEU A 601 6.42 -12.20 -29.50
C LEU A 601 7.83 -12.69 -29.84
N ARG A 602 8.77 -12.56 -28.88
CA ARG A 602 10.14 -13.08 -29.03
C ARG A 602 10.15 -14.59 -29.25
N ALA A 603 9.28 -15.34 -28.57
CA ALA A 603 9.20 -16.79 -28.70
C ALA A 603 8.71 -17.22 -30.09
N PHE A 604 7.73 -16.50 -30.68
CA PHE A 604 7.32 -16.73 -32.06
C PHE A 604 8.46 -16.47 -33.05
N GLU A 605 9.21 -15.37 -32.86
CA GLU A 605 10.34 -15.01 -33.72
C GLU A 605 11.49 -16.02 -33.63
N GLU A 606 11.93 -16.36 -32.42
CA GLU A 606 13.00 -17.33 -32.20
C GLU A 606 12.58 -18.75 -32.56
N GLY A 607 11.33 -19.13 -32.28
CA GLY A 607 10.76 -20.40 -32.71
C GLY A 607 10.78 -20.55 -34.23
N ASN A 608 10.39 -19.51 -34.99
CA ASN A 608 10.48 -19.54 -36.44
C ASN A 608 11.93 -19.72 -36.93
N ARG A 609 12.89 -19.06 -36.28
CA ARG A 609 14.32 -19.18 -36.63
C ARG A 609 14.90 -20.56 -36.35
N VAL A 610 14.48 -21.20 -35.26
CA VAL A 610 14.95 -22.53 -34.86
C VAL A 610 14.30 -23.63 -35.72
N PHE A 611 12.97 -23.59 -35.86
CA PHE A 611 12.21 -24.65 -36.54
C PHE A 611 11.98 -24.40 -38.04
N LYS A 612 12.34 -23.21 -38.54
CA LYS A 612 12.20 -22.81 -39.95
C LYS A 612 10.75 -22.95 -40.48
N ILE A 613 9.78 -22.51 -39.67
CA ILE A 613 8.34 -22.64 -39.96
C ILE A 613 7.95 -21.87 -41.24
N SER A 614 8.48 -20.66 -41.44
CA SER A 614 8.32 -19.83 -42.63
C SER A 614 9.64 -19.17 -43.01
N GLN A 615 9.87 -19.02 -44.32
CA GLN A 615 11.00 -18.27 -44.86
C GLN A 615 10.85 -16.75 -44.66
N ASP A 616 9.62 -16.24 -44.52
CA ASP A 616 9.34 -14.83 -44.28
C ASP A 616 9.24 -14.54 -42.77
N GLU A 617 10.38 -14.21 -42.15
CA GLU A 617 10.44 -13.83 -40.73
C GLU A 617 9.57 -12.60 -40.41
N ALA A 618 9.47 -11.65 -41.34
CA ALA A 618 8.72 -10.43 -41.14
C ALA A 618 7.21 -10.71 -41.12
N PHE A 619 6.73 -11.64 -41.95
CA PHE A 619 5.35 -12.11 -41.91
C PHE A 619 5.02 -12.75 -40.56
N VAL A 620 5.89 -13.63 -40.03
CA VAL A 620 5.65 -14.29 -38.73
C VAL A 620 5.62 -13.27 -37.59
N SER A 621 6.62 -12.40 -37.49
CA SER A 621 6.68 -11.36 -36.45
C SER A 621 5.46 -10.43 -36.50
N LYS A 622 5.06 -9.95 -37.69
CA LYS A 622 3.87 -9.10 -37.84
C LYS A 622 2.58 -9.84 -37.49
N SER A 623 2.43 -11.08 -37.91
CA SER A 623 1.23 -11.88 -37.62
C SER A 623 1.12 -12.19 -36.13
N ALA A 624 2.23 -12.56 -35.48
CA ALA A 624 2.29 -12.75 -34.04
C ALA A 624 1.96 -11.45 -33.29
N LEU A 625 2.52 -10.33 -33.72
CA LEU A 625 2.22 -9.02 -33.12
C LEU A 625 0.73 -8.67 -33.24
N VAL A 626 0.11 -8.86 -34.41
CA VAL A 626 -1.33 -8.61 -34.59
C VAL A 626 -2.16 -9.52 -33.69
N LEU A 627 -1.85 -10.82 -33.64
CA LEU A 627 -2.53 -11.77 -32.76
C LEU A 627 -2.43 -11.34 -31.28
N LEU A 628 -1.24 -11.02 -30.81
CA LEU A 628 -1.00 -10.60 -29.43
C LEU A 628 -1.66 -9.26 -29.10
N MET A 629 -1.71 -8.32 -30.06
CA MET A 629 -2.45 -7.07 -29.93
C MET A 629 -3.97 -7.31 -29.83
N CYS A 630 -4.52 -8.24 -30.61
CA CYS A 630 -5.93 -8.62 -30.50
C CYS A 630 -6.25 -9.25 -29.14
N ILE A 631 -5.42 -10.18 -28.66
CA ILE A 631 -5.56 -10.79 -27.33
C ILE A 631 -5.51 -9.71 -26.24
N GLY A 632 -4.48 -8.85 -26.30
CA GLY A 632 -4.32 -7.75 -25.36
C GLY A 632 -5.49 -6.76 -25.37
N ALA A 633 -6.00 -6.40 -26.54
CA ALA A 633 -7.16 -5.52 -26.68
C ALA A 633 -8.43 -6.14 -26.08
N ILE A 634 -8.66 -7.45 -26.30
CA ILE A 634 -9.79 -8.17 -25.69
C ILE A 634 -9.65 -8.16 -24.16
N MET A 635 -8.47 -8.47 -23.63
CA MET A 635 -8.23 -8.47 -22.19
C MET A 635 -8.40 -7.07 -21.57
N VAL A 636 -7.90 -6.02 -22.24
CA VAL A 636 -8.09 -4.62 -21.79
C VAL A 636 -9.57 -4.23 -21.84
N PHE A 637 -10.31 -4.64 -22.86
CA PHE A 637 -11.74 -4.38 -22.95
C PHE A 637 -12.52 -5.07 -21.83
N GLN A 638 -12.16 -6.31 -21.51
CA GLN A 638 -12.72 -7.02 -20.36
C GLN A 638 -12.32 -6.34 -19.04
N GLN A 639 -11.08 -5.88 -18.90
CA GLN A 639 -10.62 -5.14 -17.72
C GLN A 639 -11.43 -3.85 -17.52
N PHE A 640 -11.72 -3.13 -18.61
CA PHE A 640 -12.54 -1.93 -18.58
C PHE A 640 -13.96 -2.17 -18.04
N GLN A 641 -14.54 -3.36 -18.23
CA GLN A 641 -15.86 -3.70 -17.69
C GLN A 641 -15.91 -3.69 -16.15
N TYR A 642 -14.77 -3.87 -15.47
CA TYR A 642 -14.70 -3.81 -14.02
C TYR A 642 -14.71 -2.37 -13.48
N VAL A 643 -14.44 -1.36 -14.31
CA VAL A 643 -14.34 0.04 -13.85
C VAL A 643 -15.64 0.50 -13.17
N LYS A 644 -16.80 0.28 -13.78
CA LYS A 644 -18.07 0.74 -13.18
C LYS A 644 -18.35 0.06 -11.82
N PRO A 645 -18.36 -1.29 -11.70
CA PRO A 645 -18.53 -1.94 -10.41
C PRO A 645 -17.54 -1.45 -9.34
N THR A 646 -16.28 -1.23 -9.70
CA THR A 646 -15.27 -0.69 -8.79
C THR A 646 -15.61 0.72 -8.31
N MET A 647 -16.04 1.61 -9.21
CA MET A 647 -16.43 2.97 -8.85
C MET A 647 -17.70 2.99 -8.01
N ASP A 648 -18.67 2.10 -8.27
CA ASP A 648 -19.87 1.95 -7.46
C ASP A 648 -19.50 1.48 -6.04
N GLN A 649 -18.59 0.50 -5.92
CA GLN A 649 -18.09 0.00 -4.63
C GLN A 649 -17.34 1.10 -3.86
N LEU A 650 -16.46 1.85 -4.52
CA LEU A 650 -15.73 2.95 -3.92
C LEU A 650 -16.67 4.08 -3.47
N GLY A 651 -17.74 4.36 -4.22
CA GLY A 651 -18.78 5.29 -3.80
C GLY A 651 -19.44 4.90 -2.46
N GLY A 652 -19.53 3.60 -2.18
CA GLY A 652 -20.08 3.07 -0.93
C GLY A 652 -19.15 3.15 0.29
N THR A 653 -17.86 3.46 0.12
CA THR A 653 -16.89 3.55 1.24
C THR A 653 -16.72 4.98 1.78
N ARG A 654 -17.65 5.88 1.45
CA ARG A 654 -17.66 7.26 1.96
C ARG A 654 -17.95 7.27 3.46
N ILE A 655 -17.44 8.30 4.14
CA ILE A 655 -17.80 8.56 5.54
C ILE A 655 -19.31 8.78 5.63
N PRO A 656 -20.03 7.98 6.44
CA PRO A 656 -21.47 8.13 6.65
C PRO A 656 -21.87 9.50 7.21
N ASP A 657 -23.10 9.94 6.93
CA ASP A 657 -23.61 11.25 7.39
C ASP A 657 -23.66 11.38 8.92
N ASP A 658 -23.87 10.28 9.64
CA ASP A 658 -23.78 10.25 11.10
C ASP A 658 -22.40 10.68 11.60
N TRP A 659 -21.33 10.27 10.92
CA TRP A 659 -19.97 10.68 11.26
C TRP A 659 -19.71 12.14 10.89
N THR A 660 -20.07 12.57 9.68
CA THR A 660 -19.84 13.96 9.24
C THR A 660 -20.59 14.96 10.14
N SER A 661 -21.86 14.67 10.47
CA SER A 661 -22.65 15.49 11.40
C SER A 661 -22.06 15.53 12.81
N THR A 662 -21.53 14.40 13.30
CA THR A 662 -20.82 14.33 14.59
C THR A 662 -19.63 15.27 14.64
N PHE A 663 -18.76 15.24 13.62
CA PHE A 663 -17.57 16.10 13.60
C PHE A 663 -17.91 17.58 13.41
N VAL A 664 -18.96 17.90 12.63
CA VAL A 664 -19.47 19.28 12.53
C VAL A 664 -19.97 19.78 13.89
N TRP A 665 -20.74 18.96 14.62
CA TRP A 665 -21.20 19.30 15.96
C TRP A 665 -20.01 19.49 16.91
N MET A 666 -19.06 18.56 16.91
CA MET A 666 -17.86 18.59 17.75
C MET A 666 -17.08 19.88 17.54
N ARG A 667 -16.84 20.25 16.27
CA ARG A 667 -16.12 21.47 15.89
C ARG A 667 -16.80 22.75 16.37
N THR A 668 -18.11 22.75 16.47
CA THR A 668 -18.92 23.94 16.77
C THR A 668 -19.22 24.08 18.26
N ASN A 669 -19.35 22.97 18.98
CA ASN A 669 -19.88 22.96 20.36
C ASN A 669 -18.85 22.68 21.44
N LEU A 670 -17.76 21.97 21.14
CA LEU A 670 -16.75 21.66 22.15
C LEU A 670 -15.76 22.83 22.35
N PRO A 671 -15.15 23.01 23.53
CA PRO A 671 -13.99 23.91 23.69
C PRO A 671 -12.86 23.57 22.72
N LYS A 672 -12.07 24.55 22.26
CA LYS A 672 -11.04 24.32 21.22
C LYS A 672 -9.92 23.37 21.65
N ASP A 673 -9.61 23.34 22.94
CA ASP A 673 -8.63 22.49 23.59
C ASP A 673 -9.20 21.15 24.07
N ALA A 674 -10.52 20.93 23.93
CA ALA A 674 -11.17 19.70 24.35
C ALA A 674 -10.54 18.47 23.69
N ARG A 675 -10.38 17.42 24.50
CA ARG A 675 -9.90 16.12 24.06
C ARG A 675 -10.99 15.06 24.18
N VAL A 676 -11.03 14.19 23.18
CA VAL A 676 -12.03 13.13 23.05
C VAL A 676 -11.36 11.76 23.14
N THR A 677 -11.85 10.91 24.04
CA THR A 677 -11.51 9.49 24.12
C THR A 677 -12.41 8.69 23.19
N SER A 678 -11.83 7.97 22.24
CA SER A 678 -12.54 7.08 21.33
C SER A 678 -11.68 5.88 20.96
N TRP A 679 -12.23 4.97 20.17
CA TRP A 679 -11.41 4.00 19.46
C TRP A 679 -10.43 4.69 18.49
N TRP A 680 -9.29 4.05 18.23
CA TRP A 680 -8.17 4.67 17.52
C TRP A 680 -8.49 5.02 16.06
N ASP A 681 -9.33 4.23 15.37
CA ASP A 681 -9.73 4.46 13.98
C ASP A 681 -10.12 5.93 13.70
N TYR A 682 -10.85 6.56 14.63
CA TYR A 682 -11.49 7.85 14.39
C TYR A 682 -10.62 9.07 14.77
N GLY A 683 -9.38 8.85 15.22
CA GLY A 683 -8.51 9.94 15.70
C GLY A 683 -8.14 10.97 14.63
N HIS A 684 -7.88 10.51 13.41
CA HIS A 684 -7.59 11.42 12.28
C HIS A 684 -8.82 12.23 11.87
N TRP A 685 -10.01 11.64 11.91
CA TRP A 685 -11.26 12.37 11.65
C TRP A 685 -11.54 13.39 12.76
N THR A 686 -11.30 13.03 14.02
CA THR A 686 -11.46 13.92 15.18
C THR A 686 -10.57 15.17 15.07
N THR A 687 -9.30 14.99 14.70
CA THR A 687 -8.34 16.09 14.59
C THR A 687 -8.51 16.94 13.33
N PHE A 688 -8.89 16.33 12.20
CA PHE A 688 -9.07 17.04 10.94
C PHE A 688 -10.49 17.61 10.77
N LEU A 689 -11.54 16.79 10.86
CA LEU A 689 -12.93 17.22 10.68
C LEU A 689 -13.51 17.85 11.96
N GLY A 690 -13.28 17.21 13.10
CA GLY A 690 -13.76 17.69 14.41
C GLY A 690 -12.97 18.90 14.93
N GLU A 691 -11.75 19.10 14.43
CA GLU A 691 -10.80 20.12 14.92
C GLU A 691 -10.64 20.10 16.44
N ARG A 692 -10.61 18.90 17.03
CA ARG A 692 -10.38 18.67 18.46
C ARG A 692 -9.27 17.67 18.69
N ASN A 693 -8.72 17.69 19.90
CA ASN A 693 -7.69 16.74 20.29
C ASN A 693 -8.32 15.35 20.48
N THR A 694 -7.54 14.31 20.22
CA THR A 694 -7.93 12.92 20.42
C THR A 694 -6.99 12.25 21.43
N VAL A 695 -7.47 11.21 22.10
CA VAL A 695 -6.58 10.36 22.92
C VAL A 695 -5.77 9.42 22.04
N LEU A 696 -6.40 8.77 21.07
CA LEU A 696 -5.78 7.78 20.19
C LEU A 696 -5.94 8.19 18.73
N ASP A 697 -5.05 7.70 17.86
CA ASP A 697 -5.17 7.84 16.42
C ASP A 697 -4.65 6.60 15.65
N PRO A 698 -4.98 6.47 14.35
CA PRO A 698 -4.57 5.33 13.50
C PRO A 698 -3.07 5.08 13.33
N ASN A 699 -2.19 6.02 13.68
CA ASN A 699 -0.75 5.75 13.66
C ASN A 699 -0.36 4.69 14.70
N ASN A 700 -1.20 4.46 15.71
CA ASN A 700 -0.96 3.51 16.79
C ASN A 700 0.43 3.68 17.45
N ALA A 701 0.85 4.93 17.66
CA ALA A 701 2.21 5.26 18.10
C ALA A 701 2.52 4.77 19.53
N PHE A 702 1.49 4.59 20.36
CA PHE A 702 1.59 4.17 21.75
C PHE A 702 0.61 3.03 22.02
N SER A 703 0.99 1.80 21.67
CA SER A 703 0.12 0.62 21.75
C SER A 703 -0.47 0.36 23.15
N ASN A 704 0.22 0.80 24.18
CA ASN A 704 -0.21 0.70 25.56
C ASN A 704 -1.42 1.63 25.88
N PHE A 705 -1.54 2.75 25.18
CA PHE A 705 -2.73 3.61 25.26
C PHE A 705 -3.91 2.98 24.54
N ASP A 706 -3.68 2.37 23.36
CA ASP A 706 -4.71 1.64 22.62
C ASP A 706 -5.32 0.51 23.46
N GLN A 707 -4.47 -0.32 24.06
CA GLN A 707 -4.90 -1.39 24.96
C GLN A 707 -5.56 -0.87 26.25
N GLY A 708 -5.09 0.27 26.78
CA GLY A 708 -5.69 0.90 27.96
C GLY A 708 -7.10 1.42 27.72
N VAL A 709 -7.37 2.02 26.55
CA VAL A 709 -8.72 2.44 26.15
C VAL A 709 -9.58 1.22 25.84
N ALA A 710 -9.05 0.21 25.15
CA ALA A 710 -9.75 -1.06 24.92
C ALA A 710 -10.22 -1.69 26.24
N ARG A 711 -9.33 -1.77 27.24
CA ARG A 711 -9.65 -2.25 28.59
C ARG A 711 -10.73 -1.42 29.26
N SER A 712 -10.68 -0.11 29.10
CA SER A 712 -11.67 0.81 29.67
C SER A 712 -13.05 0.66 29.04
N PHE A 713 -13.14 0.26 27.76
CA PHE A 713 -14.42 0.00 27.09
C PHE A 713 -14.97 -1.39 27.37
N VAL A 714 -14.12 -2.42 27.42
CA VAL A 714 -14.51 -3.83 27.57
C VAL A 714 -14.72 -4.24 29.04
N ASN A 715 -13.84 -3.81 29.94
CA ASN A 715 -13.89 -4.14 31.37
C ASN A 715 -14.02 -2.93 32.29
N GLY A 716 -13.94 -1.72 31.74
CA GLY A 716 -14.05 -0.53 32.55
C GLY A 716 -15.50 -0.29 32.98
N GLY A 717 -15.71 -0.07 34.28
CA GLY A 717 -16.86 0.68 34.78
C GLY A 717 -16.59 2.19 34.73
N ALA A 718 -17.49 2.98 35.30
CA ALA A 718 -17.38 4.45 35.31
C ALA A 718 -16.02 4.97 35.82
N ASN A 719 -15.52 4.39 36.92
CA ASN A 719 -14.24 4.81 37.51
C ASN A 719 -13.04 4.50 36.61
N ASN A 720 -12.98 3.30 36.03
CA ASN A 720 -11.85 2.91 35.16
C ASN A 720 -11.79 3.79 33.90
N LEU A 721 -12.95 4.08 33.29
CA LEU A 721 -13.04 4.99 32.15
C LEU A 721 -12.67 6.42 32.55
N TYR A 722 -13.15 6.89 33.70
CA TYR A 722 -12.79 8.20 34.23
C TYR A 722 -11.28 8.34 34.52
N ASP A 723 -10.66 7.34 35.15
CA ASP A 723 -9.23 7.34 35.44
C ASP A 723 -8.42 7.39 34.15
N ARG A 724 -8.87 6.66 33.11
CA ARG A 724 -8.28 6.71 31.78
C ARG A 724 -8.42 8.09 31.13
N MET A 725 -9.62 8.66 31.16
CA MET A 725 -9.88 9.99 30.63
C MET A 725 -9.07 11.06 31.36
N SER A 726 -9.00 10.98 32.69
CA SER A 726 -8.23 11.89 33.54
C SER A 726 -6.73 11.83 33.24
N TYR A 727 -6.18 10.61 33.08
CA TYR A 727 -4.78 10.42 32.69
C TYR A 727 -4.45 11.12 31.36
N HIS A 728 -5.37 11.03 30.38
CA HIS A 728 -5.22 11.68 29.09
C HIS A 728 -5.73 13.13 29.04
N ALA A 729 -6.13 13.73 30.17
CA ALA A 729 -6.80 15.04 30.22
C ALA A 729 -7.91 15.16 29.15
N SER A 730 -8.81 14.17 29.14
CA SER A 730 -9.94 14.05 28.23
C SER A 730 -11.24 14.34 28.97
N ASP A 731 -12.07 15.22 28.41
CA ASP A 731 -13.35 15.61 29.01
C ASP A 731 -14.54 14.84 28.41
N TYR A 732 -14.33 14.28 27.23
CA TYR A 732 -15.38 13.67 26.41
C TYR A 732 -15.01 12.24 26.02
N VAL A 733 -16.01 11.37 25.95
CA VAL A 733 -15.89 10.02 25.37
C VAL A 733 -16.87 9.88 24.20
N MET A 734 -16.39 9.33 23.10
CA MET A 734 -17.17 9.06 21.90
C MET A 734 -17.24 7.55 21.66
N VAL A 735 -18.47 7.05 21.48
CA VAL A 735 -18.77 5.65 21.19
C VAL A 735 -19.68 5.56 19.98
N ASP A 736 -19.52 4.50 19.19
CA ASP A 736 -20.27 4.31 17.96
C ASP A 736 -20.66 2.85 17.72
N TRP A 737 -21.57 2.67 16.77
CA TRP A 737 -22.12 1.40 16.33
C TRP A 737 -21.08 0.44 15.72
N GLU A 738 -20.06 0.93 14.99
CA GLU A 738 -19.09 0.06 14.32
C GLU A 738 -18.24 -0.74 15.31
N LEU A 739 -18.13 -0.26 16.56
CA LEU A 739 -17.45 -0.99 17.64
C LEU A 739 -18.11 -2.34 17.95
N ILE A 740 -19.37 -2.56 17.58
CA ILE A 740 -20.03 -3.87 17.71
C ILE A 740 -19.37 -4.89 16.77
N GLN A 741 -19.07 -4.48 15.53
CA GLN A 741 -18.38 -5.32 14.55
C GLN A 741 -16.88 -5.46 14.86
N LYS A 742 -16.28 -4.40 15.40
CA LYS A 742 -14.86 -4.38 15.81
C LYS A 742 -14.64 -4.96 17.21
N TRP A 743 -15.69 -5.39 17.90
CA TRP A 743 -15.65 -5.74 19.32
C TRP A 743 -14.61 -6.81 19.65
N GLY A 744 -14.47 -7.82 18.80
CA GLY A 744 -13.46 -8.87 18.98
C GLY A 744 -12.04 -8.34 19.07
N ALA A 745 -11.70 -7.28 18.31
CA ALA A 745 -10.41 -6.61 18.40
C ALA A 745 -10.22 -5.88 19.74
N LEU A 746 -11.26 -5.17 20.21
CA LEU A 746 -11.24 -4.49 21.51
C LEU A 746 -11.05 -5.51 22.65
N VAL A 747 -11.78 -6.61 22.61
CA VAL A 747 -11.70 -7.67 23.62
C VAL A 747 -10.31 -8.31 23.61
N PHE A 748 -9.77 -8.67 22.45
CA PHE A 748 -8.43 -9.25 22.35
C PHE A 748 -7.35 -8.31 22.91
N LEU A 749 -7.45 -7.00 22.63
CA LEU A 749 -6.51 -6.01 23.14
C LEU A 749 -6.67 -5.74 24.63
N SER A 750 -7.90 -5.73 25.12
CA SER A 750 -8.23 -5.65 26.54
C SER A 750 -7.67 -6.83 27.34
N GLY A 751 -7.75 -8.05 26.78
CA GLY A 751 -7.28 -9.27 27.45
C GLY A 751 -5.77 -9.48 27.38
N SER A 752 -5.11 -8.99 26.32
CA SER A 752 -3.66 -9.04 26.17
C SER A 752 -2.91 -7.92 26.92
N CYS A 753 -3.63 -7.02 27.58
CA CYS A 753 -3.06 -5.92 28.33
C CYS A 753 -2.62 -6.36 29.74
N ASP A 754 -1.49 -5.83 30.20
CA ASP A 754 -1.05 -5.98 31.59
C ASP A 754 -0.64 -4.64 32.23
N SER A 755 -0.37 -4.67 33.53
CA SER A 755 -0.02 -3.48 34.33
C SER A 755 1.29 -2.80 33.91
N SER A 756 2.17 -3.47 33.16
CA SER A 756 3.37 -2.85 32.59
C SER A 756 3.04 -1.93 31.42
N MET A 757 1.93 -2.20 30.73
CA MET A 757 1.42 -1.39 29.64
C MET A 757 0.55 -0.24 30.18
N SER A 758 -0.36 -0.55 31.11
CA SER A 758 -1.40 0.40 31.50
C SER A 758 -1.93 0.15 32.92
N PRO A 759 -2.09 1.19 33.76
CA PRO A 759 -2.53 1.03 35.14
C PRO A 759 -3.94 0.44 35.35
N VAL A 760 -4.82 0.52 34.33
CA VAL A 760 -6.17 -0.06 34.39
C VAL A 760 -6.19 -1.55 34.02
N CYS A 761 -5.04 -2.08 33.57
CA CYS A 761 -4.89 -3.47 33.19
C CYS A 761 -4.46 -4.33 34.38
N PRO A 762 -4.81 -5.63 34.39
CA PRO A 762 -4.46 -6.53 35.48
C PRO A 762 -2.94 -6.72 35.58
N LYS A 763 -2.46 -7.22 36.73
CA LYS A 763 -1.02 -7.49 36.93
C LYS A 763 -0.45 -8.45 35.89
N THR A 764 -1.24 -9.45 35.53
CA THR A 764 -0.94 -10.45 34.50
C THR A 764 -2.05 -10.40 33.47
N ALA A 765 -1.70 -10.41 32.18
CA ALA A 765 -2.68 -10.41 31.10
C ALA A 765 -3.62 -11.62 31.20
N ASP A 766 -4.90 -11.41 30.89
CA ASP A 766 -5.93 -12.45 30.83
C ASP A 766 -5.69 -13.39 29.62
N ILE A 767 -5.06 -12.87 28.56
CA ILE A 767 -4.63 -13.59 27.36
C ILE A 767 -3.10 -13.64 27.32
N ALA A 768 -2.51 -14.65 27.96
CA ALA A 768 -1.06 -14.82 28.00
C ALA A 768 -0.47 -15.28 26.65
N ASP A 769 -1.15 -16.16 25.91
CA ASP A 769 -0.73 -16.68 24.60
C ASP A 769 -1.41 -15.96 23.44
N TRP A 770 -1.31 -14.63 23.41
CA TRP A 770 -1.88 -13.81 22.32
C TRP A 770 -1.33 -14.18 20.93
N LYS A 771 -0.16 -14.86 20.86
CA LYS A 771 0.43 -15.33 19.59
C LYS A 771 -0.39 -16.43 18.92
N ALA A 772 -1.24 -17.12 19.66
CA ALA A 772 -2.21 -18.05 19.09
C ALA A 772 -3.25 -17.35 18.20
N GLY A 773 -3.38 -16.02 18.31
CA GLY A 773 -4.33 -15.20 17.59
C GLY A 773 -5.66 -15.03 18.32
N PRO A 774 -6.52 -14.12 17.82
CA PRO A 774 -7.81 -13.83 18.44
C PRO A 774 -8.81 -14.99 18.32
N GLY A 775 -9.82 -14.97 19.17
CA GLY A 775 -10.95 -15.91 19.22
C GLY A 775 -10.65 -17.25 19.88
N ARG A 776 -9.63 -17.33 20.76
CA ARG A 776 -9.14 -18.61 21.31
C ARG A 776 -9.16 -18.71 22.83
N SER A 777 -9.30 -17.58 23.53
CA SER A 777 -9.28 -17.56 25.00
C SER A 777 -10.67 -17.58 25.61
N ALA A 778 -10.79 -18.12 26.83
CA ALA A 778 -12.04 -18.04 27.59
C ALA A 778 -12.44 -16.59 27.86
N TYR A 779 -11.46 -15.73 28.16
CA TYR A 779 -11.66 -14.29 28.34
C TYR A 779 -12.38 -13.65 27.15
N GLU A 780 -11.98 -14.00 25.91
CA GLU A 780 -12.62 -13.45 24.73
C GLU A 780 -14.09 -13.84 24.63
N THR A 781 -14.41 -15.10 24.91
CA THR A 781 -15.79 -15.58 24.86
C THR A 781 -16.66 -14.95 25.96
N GLU A 782 -16.14 -14.81 27.17
CA GLU A 782 -16.83 -14.18 28.32
C GLU A 782 -17.19 -12.70 28.08
N HIS A 783 -16.45 -12.02 27.21
CA HIS A 783 -16.65 -10.62 26.87
C HIS A 783 -17.22 -10.42 25.47
N SER A 784 -17.56 -11.48 24.73
CA SER A 784 -18.10 -11.37 23.37
C SER A 784 -19.60 -11.08 23.36
N PHE A 785 -20.07 -10.36 22.33
CA PHE A 785 -21.51 -10.22 22.08
C PHE A 785 -22.11 -11.57 21.70
N GLU A 786 -23.23 -11.92 22.34
CA GLU A 786 -24.07 -13.02 21.90
C GLU A 786 -24.98 -12.53 20.78
N TYR A 787 -24.90 -13.15 19.60
CA TYR A 787 -25.85 -12.90 18.52
C TYR A 787 -26.91 -13.98 18.50
N LEU A 788 -28.18 -13.61 18.62
CA LEU A 788 -29.32 -14.52 18.49
C LEU A 788 -29.92 -14.38 17.09
N THR A 789 -29.83 -15.44 16.30
CA THR A 789 -30.30 -15.47 14.90
C THR A 789 -31.57 -16.31 14.80
N ILE A 790 -32.62 -15.77 14.20
CA ILE A 790 -33.86 -16.50 13.93
C ILE A 790 -33.58 -17.52 12.83
N VAL A 791 -33.65 -18.81 13.17
CA VAL A 791 -33.38 -19.94 12.24
C VAL A 791 -34.64 -20.69 11.82
N GLY A 792 -35.81 -20.26 12.30
CA GLY A 792 -37.10 -20.81 11.95
C GLY A 792 -37.99 -21.01 13.17
N GLN A 793 -38.67 -22.15 13.22
CA GLN A 793 -39.59 -22.52 14.30
C GLN A 793 -39.02 -23.69 15.09
N CYS A 794 -39.32 -23.75 16.39
CA CYS A 794 -38.95 -24.89 17.19
C CYS A 794 -39.69 -26.17 16.76
N PRO A 795 -39.08 -27.35 16.92
CA PRO A 795 -39.69 -28.59 16.47
C PRO A 795 -41.02 -28.84 17.20
N SER A 796 -42.06 -29.19 16.44
CA SER A 796 -43.40 -29.47 16.96
C SER A 796 -43.45 -30.67 17.92
N SER A 797 -42.40 -31.51 17.92
CA SER A 797 -42.21 -32.60 18.88
C SER A 797 -41.90 -32.13 20.30
N VAL A 798 -41.51 -30.86 20.48
CA VAL A 798 -41.04 -30.31 21.76
C VAL A 798 -42.02 -29.28 22.36
N SER A 799 -42.84 -28.62 21.54
CA SER A 799 -43.95 -27.78 22.00
C SER A 799 -45.09 -27.79 20.99
N PRO A 800 -46.36 -27.91 21.42
CA PRO A 800 -47.53 -27.77 20.54
C PRO A 800 -47.81 -26.32 20.15
N VAL A 801 -47.18 -25.34 20.83
CA VAL A 801 -47.27 -23.92 20.49
C VAL A 801 -46.10 -23.56 19.59
N GLN A 802 -46.39 -22.90 18.47
CA GLN A 802 -45.39 -22.44 17.51
C GLN A 802 -44.51 -21.35 18.14
N MET A 803 -43.23 -21.65 18.34
CA MET A 803 -42.23 -20.78 18.98
C MET A 803 -41.07 -20.53 18.00
N ALA A 804 -40.53 -19.32 17.98
CA ALA A 804 -39.37 -19.01 17.14
C ALA A 804 -38.12 -19.72 17.70
N ALA A 805 -37.33 -20.33 16.81
CA ALA A 805 -36.04 -20.89 17.14
C ALA A 805 -34.96 -19.81 16.96
N LEU A 806 -34.24 -19.48 18.04
CA LEU A 806 -33.14 -18.53 18.06
C LEU A 806 -31.83 -19.29 18.26
N GLN A 807 -30.96 -19.26 17.27
CA GLN A 807 -29.61 -19.81 17.36
C GLN A 807 -28.64 -18.76 17.88
N SER A 808 -27.99 -19.05 19.00
CA SER A 808 -26.92 -18.26 19.57
C SER A 808 -25.60 -18.46 18.82
N SER A 809 -24.83 -17.39 18.66
CA SER A 809 -23.46 -17.44 18.15
C SER A 809 -22.53 -18.31 18.99
N PHE A 810 -22.88 -18.60 20.25
CA PHE A 810 -22.17 -19.54 21.12
C PHE A 810 -22.63 -20.99 20.96
N GLY A 811 -23.57 -21.26 20.05
CA GLY A 811 -23.96 -22.61 19.64
C GLY A 811 -25.20 -23.18 20.33
N ALA A 812 -25.76 -22.52 21.35
CA ALA A 812 -27.04 -22.91 21.94
C ALA A 812 -28.21 -22.52 21.03
N THR A 813 -29.29 -23.28 21.06
CA THR A 813 -30.55 -22.92 20.41
C THR A 813 -31.60 -22.71 21.47
N TYR A 814 -32.33 -21.60 21.39
CA TYR A 814 -33.43 -21.28 22.29
C TYR A 814 -34.76 -21.31 21.55
N CYS A 815 -35.80 -21.80 22.22
CA CYS A 815 -37.17 -21.61 21.78
C CYS A 815 -37.75 -20.39 22.48
N ALA A 816 -38.00 -19.33 21.72
CA ALA A 816 -38.58 -18.10 22.21
C ALA A 816 -40.11 -18.16 22.16
N GLY A 817 -40.71 -18.12 23.34
CA GLY A 817 -42.15 -17.97 23.54
C GLY A 817 -42.55 -16.50 23.54
N LYS A 818 -43.59 -16.15 24.31
CA LYS A 818 -44.07 -14.78 24.40
C LYS A 818 -43.08 -13.84 25.11
N ASP A 819 -42.63 -14.24 26.30
CA ASP A 819 -41.80 -13.41 27.19
C ASP A 819 -40.53 -14.15 27.69
N GLU A 820 -40.39 -15.43 27.35
CA GLU A 820 -39.32 -16.31 27.84
C GLU A 820 -38.69 -17.13 26.70
N MET A 821 -37.39 -17.38 26.82
CA MET A 821 -36.58 -18.24 25.96
C MET A 821 -36.16 -19.47 26.76
N ILE A 822 -36.42 -20.66 26.22
CA ILE A 822 -36.09 -21.93 26.86
C ILE A 822 -35.02 -22.64 26.05
N LEU A 823 -33.99 -23.18 26.70
CA LEU A 823 -32.91 -23.88 26.02
C LEU A 823 -33.40 -25.17 25.35
N LEU A 824 -33.09 -25.35 24.07
CA LEU A 824 -33.36 -26.56 23.30
C LEU A 824 -32.15 -27.50 23.38
N THR A 825 -32.34 -28.66 24.00
CA THR A 825 -31.33 -29.72 24.11
C THR A 825 -31.66 -30.90 23.19
N ARG A 826 -30.74 -31.88 23.09
CA ARG A 826 -30.99 -33.12 22.33
C ARG A 826 -32.18 -33.92 22.85
N THR A 827 -32.54 -33.76 24.13
CA THR A 827 -33.63 -34.48 24.80
C THR A 827 -34.94 -33.68 24.87
N GLY A 828 -34.97 -32.46 24.31
CA GLY A 828 -36.13 -31.57 24.35
C GLY A 828 -35.82 -30.22 25.02
N LEU A 829 -36.86 -29.49 25.43
CA LEU A 829 -36.72 -28.22 26.15
C LEU A 829 -36.19 -28.48 27.57
N ASP A 830 -35.13 -27.77 27.96
CA ASP A 830 -34.59 -27.83 29.31
C ASP A 830 -35.42 -26.95 30.25
N ALA A 831 -36.25 -27.58 31.07
CA ALA A 831 -37.07 -26.88 32.06
C ALA A 831 -36.24 -26.18 33.16
N ASN A 832 -34.96 -26.54 33.33
CA ASN A 832 -34.08 -25.94 34.32
C ASN A 832 -33.42 -24.64 33.82
N TYR A 833 -33.50 -24.35 32.51
CA TYR A 833 -32.98 -23.12 31.93
C TYR A 833 -34.06 -22.40 31.10
N SER A 834 -34.84 -21.57 31.79
CA SER A 834 -35.73 -20.56 31.18
C SER A 834 -35.21 -19.17 31.52
N ARG A 835 -35.22 -18.28 30.52
CA ARG A 835 -34.74 -16.90 30.67
C ARG A 835 -35.73 -15.92 30.09
N LYS A 836 -36.05 -14.87 30.83
CA LYS A 836 -36.90 -13.78 30.31
C LYS A 836 -36.14 -13.00 29.25
N PHE A 837 -36.83 -12.45 28.28
CA PHE A 837 -36.21 -11.55 27.32
C PHE A 837 -37.06 -10.32 27.09
N LYS A 838 -36.38 -9.22 26.76
CA LYS A 838 -36.99 -7.95 26.41
C LYS A 838 -36.37 -7.47 25.11
N ILE A 839 -37.17 -6.85 24.23
CA ILE A 839 -36.70 -6.34 22.94
C ILE A 839 -36.73 -4.81 22.94
N GLN A 840 -35.61 -4.20 22.59
CA GLN A 840 -35.50 -2.75 22.41
C GLN A 840 -36.44 -2.30 21.28
N GLY A 841 -37.29 -1.31 21.57
CA GLY A 841 -38.33 -0.81 20.67
C GLY A 841 -39.75 -1.19 21.14
N ASN A 842 -39.91 -2.39 21.71
CA ASN A 842 -41.12 -2.74 22.48
C ASN A 842 -41.03 -2.20 23.91
N GLU A 843 -39.83 -2.27 24.47
CA GLU A 843 -39.46 -1.65 25.73
C GLU A 843 -38.33 -0.64 25.51
N ASN A 844 -38.18 0.30 26.45
CA ASN A 844 -37.12 1.30 26.44
C ASN A 844 -36.05 0.96 27.48
N PHE A 845 -34.84 0.63 27.02
CA PHE A 845 -33.70 0.31 27.90
C PHE A 845 -32.85 1.52 28.27
N ILE A 846 -33.16 2.69 27.70
CA ILE A 846 -32.43 3.94 27.97
C ILE A 846 -32.58 4.33 29.45
N GLY A 847 -31.45 4.62 30.10
CA GLY A 847 -31.39 5.01 31.51
C GLY A 847 -31.31 3.84 32.50
N LEU A 848 -31.37 2.58 32.05
CA LEU A 848 -31.27 1.42 32.95
C LEU A 848 -29.91 1.36 33.65
N SER A 849 -29.89 1.60 34.95
CA SER A 849 -28.68 1.58 35.78
C SER A 849 -28.28 0.16 36.23
N GLN A 850 -29.25 -0.75 36.38
CA GLN A 850 -29.03 -2.15 36.73
C GLN A 850 -29.77 -3.07 35.77
N LEU A 851 -29.07 -4.11 35.32
CA LEU A 851 -29.64 -5.17 34.48
C LEU A 851 -30.01 -6.36 35.38
N ASP A 852 -31.18 -6.94 35.15
CA ASP A 852 -31.62 -8.15 35.86
C ASP A 852 -30.82 -9.35 35.34
N ALA A 853 -30.21 -10.09 36.27
CA ALA A 853 -29.39 -11.26 35.95
C ALA A 853 -30.15 -12.36 35.18
N ASN A 854 -31.49 -12.41 35.30
CA ASN A 854 -32.35 -13.41 34.67
C ASN A 854 -33.02 -12.93 33.36
N VAL A 855 -32.65 -11.74 32.87
CA VAL A 855 -33.24 -11.14 31.66
C VAL A 855 -32.20 -10.99 30.56
N SER A 856 -32.54 -11.42 29.35
CA SER A 856 -31.81 -11.09 28.11
C SER A 856 -32.34 -9.80 27.51
N TYR A 857 -31.44 -8.86 27.23
CA TYR A 857 -31.79 -7.58 26.62
C TYR A 857 -31.41 -7.60 25.14
N LEU A 858 -32.42 -7.72 24.28
CA LEU A 858 -32.26 -7.92 22.85
C LEU A 858 -32.33 -6.60 22.10
N PHE A 859 -31.28 -6.31 21.33
CA PHE A 859 -31.20 -5.16 20.44
C PHE A 859 -31.28 -5.66 19.00
N PRO A 860 -32.25 -5.18 18.19
CA PRO A 860 -32.30 -5.52 16.77
C PRO A 860 -31.00 -5.13 16.06
N TYR A 861 -30.38 -6.07 15.36
CA TYR A 861 -29.14 -5.89 14.60
C TYR A 861 -29.39 -6.02 13.08
N SER A 862 -30.25 -6.96 12.69
CA SER A 862 -30.77 -7.12 11.34
C SER A 862 -32.21 -7.64 11.39
N GLU A 863 -32.85 -7.89 10.24
CA GLU A 863 -34.21 -8.46 10.19
C GLU A 863 -34.34 -9.80 10.92
N THR A 864 -33.24 -10.56 11.02
CA THR A 864 -33.23 -11.91 11.58
C THR A 864 -32.28 -12.08 12.75
N GLN A 865 -31.60 -11.01 13.19
CA GLN A 865 -30.55 -11.12 14.21
C GLN A 865 -30.70 -10.05 15.29
N PHE A 866 -30.49 -10.47 16.54
CA PHE A 866 -30.40 -9.59 17.70
C PHE A 866 -29.00 -9.66 18.32
N VAL A 867 -28.48 -8.51 18.75
CA VAL A 867 -27.40 -8.47 19.75
C VAL A 867 -28.04 -8.67 21.12
N ASN A 868 -27.66 -9.73 21.80
CA ASN A 868 -28.13 -10.05 23.14
C ASN A 868 -27.10 -9.56 24.18
N ILE A 869 -27.49 -8.57 24.97
CA ILE A 869 -26.76 -8.24 26.19
C ILE A 869 -27.24 -9.22 27.26
N ASN A 870 -26.46 -10.28 27.45
CA ASN A 870 -26.79 -11.38 28.35
C ASN A 870 -25.94 -11.31 29.64
N PRO A 871 -26.50 -10.92 30.79
CA PRO A 871 -25.82 -10.95 32.08
C PRO A 871 -25.40 -12.35 32.60
N ASP A 872 -25.93 -13.44 32.05
CA ASP A 872 -25.63 -14.80 32.53
C ASP A 872 -25.36 -15.78 31.38
N LEU A 873 -24.11 -16.25 31.32
CA LEU A 873 -23.60 -17.23 30.37
C LEU A 873 -23.40 -18.62 31.02
N SER A 874 -24.04 -18.89 32.15
CA SER A 874 -23.96 -20.18 32.85
C SER A 874 -24.31 -21.41 32.00
N PRO A 875 -25.21 -21.38 30.98
CA PRO A 875 -25.42 -22.53 30.08
C PRO A 875 -24.18 -22.97 29.33
N TYR A 876 -23.25 -22.05 29.13
CA TYR A 876 -21.99 -22.29 28.45
C TYR A 876 -20.84 -22.55 29.44
N GLY A 877 -21.13 -22.57 30.75
CA GLY A 877 -20.13 -22.69 31.81
C GLY A 877 -19.26 -21.44 31.99
N MET A 878 -19.76 -20.26 31.59
CA MET A 878 -19.00 -19.01 31.54
C MET A 878 -19.65 -17.90 32.37
N LYS A 879 -18.87 -16.87 32.72
CA LYS A 879 -19.40 -15.62 33.30
C LYS A 879 -19.51 -14.55 32.22
N SER A 880 -20.56 -13.75 32.27
CA SER A 880 -20.70 -12.62 31.34
C SER A 880 -19.97 -11.39 31.87
N GLY A 881 -19.02 -10.88 31.10
CA GLY A 881 -18.38 -9.58 31.35
C GLY A 881 -19.02 -8.42 30.59
N ILE A 882 -19.96 -8.69 29.68
CA ILE A 882 -20.44 -7.68 28.73
C ILE A 882 -21.44 -6.69 29.31
N ALA A 883 -22.22 -7.12 30.30
CA ALA A 883 -23.23 -6.27 30.95
C ALA A 883 -22.61 -5.07 31.70
N ASP A 884 -21.36 -5.20 32.15
CA ASP A 884 -20.66 -4.17 32.92
C ASP A 884 -19.68 -3.34 32.09
N ALA A 885 -19.52 -3.68 30.81
CA ALA A 885 -18.65 -2.95 29.88
C ALA A 885 -19.12 -1.49 29.72
N ALA A 886 -18.23 -0.50 29.91
CA ALA A 886 -18.55 0.91 29.71
C ALA A 886 -19.13 1.19 28.33
N PHE A 887 -18.64 0.53 27.28
CA PHE A 887 -19.21 0.66 25.94
C PHE A 887 -20.69 0.28 25.91
N VAL A 888 -21.07 -0.84 26.53
CA VAL A 888 -22.47 -1.30 26.57
C VAL A 888 -23.34 -0.31 27.34
N ARG A 889 -22.84 0.16 28.49
CA ARG A 889 -23.51 1.16 29.32
C ARG A 889 -23.72 2.49 28.59
N LEU A 890 -22.73 2.97 27.83
CA LEU A 890 -22.80 4.22 27.08
C LEU A 890 -23.61 4.09 25.78
N PHE A 891 -23.39 3.04 25.00
CA PHE A 891 -23.98 2.93 23.67
C PHE A 891 -25.41 2.38 23.70
N PHE A 892 -25.63 1.25 24.39
CA PHE A 892 -26.94 0.57 24.39
C PHE A 892 -27.90 1.12 25.44
N LEU A 893 -27.41 1.40 26.66
CA LEU A 893 -28.26 1.82 27.78
C LEU A 893 -28.27 3.34 28.00
N GLU A 894 -27.29 4.06 27.46
CA GLU A 894 -27.06 5.49 27.70
C GLU A 894 -27.06 5.85 29.20
N SER A 895 -26.53 4.94 30.03
CA SER A 895 -26.56 5.02 31.49
C SER A 895 -25.23 4.52 32.04
N LEU A 896 -24.31 5.46 32.27
CA LEU A 896 -23.05 5.22 32.98
C LEU A 896 -22.89 6.30 34.05
N PRO A 897 -22.71 5.96 35.33
CA PRO A 897 -22.62 6.95 36.41
C PRO A 897 -21.54 8.01 36.16
N GLY A 898 -21.92 9.29 36.28
CA GLY A 898 -21.02 10.43 36.08
C GLY A 898 -20.79 10.86 34.63
N PHE A 899 -21.43 10.21 33.67
CA PHE A 899 -21.36 10.55 32.24
C PHE A 899 -22.70 11.08 31.74
N GLU A 900 -22.70 12.29 31.20
CA GLU A 900 -23.86 12.95 30.63
C GLU A 900 -23.79 12.92 29.10
N LYS A 901 -24.84 12.42 28.43
CA LYS A 901 -24.90 12.43 26.96
C LYS A 901 -25.09 13.86 26.49
N VAL A 902 -24.12 14.38 25.75
CA VAL A 902 -24.15 15.75 25.21
C VAL A 902 -24.51 15.78 23.72
N TYR A 903 -24.40 14.65 23.02
CA TYR A 903 -24.72 14.54 21.61
C TYR A 903 -25.09 13.12 21.19
N SER A 904 -25.95 13.01 20.19
CA SER A 904 -26.26 11.80 19.44
C SER A 904 -26.40 12.16 17.96
N SER A 905 -25.85 11.34 17.08
CA SER A 905 -25.98 11.51 15.64
C SER A 905 -27.44 11.31 15.17
N PRO A 906 -27.83 11.74 13.95
CA PRO A 906 -29.22 11.67 13.49
C PRO A 906 -29.87 10.28 13.59
N ASN A 907 -29.11 9.22 13.32
CA ASN A 907 -29.57 7.82 13.41
C ASN A 907 -29.13 7.13 14.72
N ASN A 908 -28.64 7.89 15.70
CA ASN A 908 -28.10 7.40 16.99
C ASN A 908 -26.96 6.37 16.86
N LEU A 909 -26.19 6.45 15.76
CA LEU A 909 -25.06 5.56 15.48
C LEU A 909 -23.76 6.03 16.14
N VAL A 910 -23.64 7.31 16.46
CA VAL A 910 -22.50 7.89 17.19
C VAL A 910 -23.01 8.73 18.35
N LYS A 911 -22.42 8.56 19.54
CA LYS A 911 -22.83 9.25 20.77
C LYS A 911 -21.60 9.83 21.48
N ILE A 912 -21.75 11.05 22.00
CA ILE A 912 -20.69 11.72 22.77
C ILE A 912 -21.22 12.03 24.17
N TYR A 913 -20.40 11.69 25.17
CA TYR A 913 -20.67 11.94 26.57
C TYR A 913 -19.60 12.85 27.15
N LYS A 914 -20.00 13.72 28.07
CA LYS A 914 -19.10 14.52 28.91
C LYS A 914 -19.05 13.91 30.30
N TYR A 915 -17.87 13.85 30.91
CA TYR A 915 -17.79 13.54 32.33
C TYR A 915 -18.29 14.74 33.16
N ALA A 916 -19.39 14.56 33.89
CA ALA A 916 -20.04 15.60 34.69
C ALA A 916 -19.80 15.43 36.21
N GLY A 917 -18.98 14.45 36.59
CA GLY A 917 -18.79 14.02 37.98
C GLY A 917 -19.83 12.98 38.38
N ALA A 918 -19.42 11.98 39.16
CA ALA A 918 -20.39 11.08 39.81
C ALA A 918 -21.22 11.93 40.79
N GLY A 919 -22.45 12.28 40.41
CA GLY A 919 -23.41 12.89 41.32
C GLY A 919 -23.43 12.06 42.61
N LYS A 920 -23.16 12.72 43.74
CA LYS A 920 -23.22 12.11 45.08
C LYS A 920 -24.58 11.52 45.37
#